data_AF-A0A813RXT3-F1
#
_entry.id   AF-A0A813RXT3-F1
#
_cell.length_a   1.000
_cell.length_b   1.000
_cell.length_c   1.000
_cell.angle_alpha   90.00
_cell.angle_beta   90.00
_cell.angle_gamma   90.00
#
_symmetry.space_group_name_H-M   'P 1'
#
loop_
_entity.id
_entity.type
_entity.pdbx_description
1 polymer ?
#
loop_
_entity_poly.entity_id
_entity_poly.type
_entity_poly.pdbx_seq_one_letter_code
_entity_poly.pdbx_strand_id
1 'polypeptide(L)'
;MTSPSNRQHRRTAPYVVMNNHTQPPTVAYSAREKQSNNTDNVIQTLANTPLQQPDELDVASTTLFDLVRRAQNTLNFVGRIRRWMQKNHRRQVIPQRTDSFLEKFAPSSKNKLVQDENSKNWVVDPSQSFYYYWSSIVSLAVLYNYTILIGRSAFLLLQQRLLIVWLIFDYLCDVCYIIDTFIQTRKGYLEQGLIVRDIGKLRKHYMQSRAFLLDIISLLPTDFLYFIPKLYLLPAVRFNRLLRIYRTFEFSDKVETQTNHPNVFRLVSLLITILIIIHWNACFYFIISRWIGYSSDGWVYNMTTPTASTLTTQYLYCFFWSTLVLTNIGEVPPPETDIEVLFVTADFLTGVLIFATIVGNVGSIIASMNAVRADFRQKVDQVKQYMVFRKVGKDLERRVITWFDYLWLQKQVANEDQVLGSLPQKLRVEIAIHVHLAALKRVPIFAEAQPGLLVELVTRLKLQIFSPGDYVCRKGDIGKEMYIIKRGRLSVVSDDGTKVFVTLEEGSVFGEISILNIPGSKTGNRRTANIRSVGYSDLFCLTKQDLWEVLAEYPSARETLIERGKAHLRKDNLLDEEAAQTAQEDEAAIPEKVTRLEGNIDNLETRLARLMGEYSANMASLGQRLQTVEKLADTKRTTTTDDIPSRKNTLDISGIETHEDDV
;
A
#
# COMPACT_ATOMS: atom_id res chain seq x y z
N MET A 1 -53.67 10.02 -17.90
CA MET A 1 -53.73 8.75 -18.64
C MET A 1 -52.30 8.28 -18.85
N THR A 2 -51.79 7.15 -18.37
CA THR A 2 -52.28 6.04 -17.55
C THR A 2 -51.01 5.26 -17.17
N SER A 3 -50.81 5.02 -15.87
CA SER A 3 -50.06 3.84 -15.41
C SER A 3 -50.94 2.59 -15.65
N PRO A 4 -50.35 1.39 -15.80
CA PRO A 4 -50.27 0.44 -14.66
C PRO A 4 -48.88 -0.25 -14.59
N SER A 5 -48.25 -0.56 -13.45
CA SER A 5 -48.61 -1.46 -12.33
C SER A 5 -48.69 -2.95 -12.76
N ASN A 6 -47.76 -3.84 -12.37
CA ASN A 6 -47.52 -4.50 -11.07
C ASN A 6 -48.22 -5.87 -10.94
N ARG A 7 -47.45 -6.94 -10.64
CA ARG A 7 -47.81 -8.18 -9.88
C ARG A 7 -46.58 -9.11 -9.82
N GLN A 8 -45.94 -9.41 -8.68
CA GLN A 8 -46.37 -10.17 -7.46
C GLN A 8 -46.85 -11.59 -7.81
N HIS A 9 -46.36 -12.71 -7.23
CA HIS A 9 -46.13 -13.12 -5.83
C HIS A 9 -45.27 -14.42 -5.83
N ARG A 10 -44.63 -14.93 -4.76
CA ARG A 10 -45.18 -15.28 -3.42
C ARG A 10 -44.07 -15.68 -2.44
N ARG A 11 -44.28 -15.35 -1.16
CA ARG A 11 -43.52 -15.78 0.04
C ARG A 11 -43.89 -17.21 0.46
N THR A 12 -42.99 -17.90 1.15
CA THR A 12 -43.21 -18.60 2.44
C THR A 12 -41.86 -18.92 3.11
N ALA A 13 -41.82 -18.88 4.45
CA ALA A 13 -40.74 -19.29 5.36
C ALA A 13 -41.38 -20.23 6.42
N PRO A 14 -40.71 -20.76 7.47
CA PRO A 14 -39.28 -21.06 7.74
C PRO A 14 -39.06 -22.51 8.26
N TYR A 15 -37.80 -22.96 8.45
CA TYR A 15 -37.29 -23.74 9.62
C TYR A 15 -35.76 -23.94 9.54
N VAL A 16 -35.17 -24.28 10.69
CA VAL A 16 -33.83 -24.00 11.25
C VAL A 16 -32.78 -25.12 11.00
N VAL A 17 -31.47 -24.78 11.06
CA VAL A 17 -30.36 -25.45 11.84
C VAL A 17 -28.99 -25.44 11.11
N MET A 18 -27.98 -24.78 11.75
CA MET A 18 -26.50 -24.97 11.84
C MET A 18 -25.63 -25.18 10.56
N ASN A 19 -24.34 -24.80 10.45
CA ASN A 19 -23.29 -24.41 11.40
C ASN A 19 -22.15 -23.61 10.70
N ASN A 20 -21.48 -22.75 11.48
CA ASN A 20 -20.08 -22.29 11.47
C ASN A 20 -19.38 -21.68 10.23
N HIS A 21 -19.16 -20.36 10.31
CA HIS A 21 -18.09 -19.63 9.64
C HIS A 21 -16.82 -19.58 10.51
N THR A 22 -15.70 -19.96 9.91
CA THR A 22 -14.33 -19.77 10.38
C THR A 22 -13.81 -18.37 10.01
N GLN A 23 -13.37 -17.60 11.00
CA GLN A 23 -12.37 -16.54 10.86
C GLN A 23 -11.44 -16.54 12.09
N PRO A 24 -10.23 -15.94 11.97
CA PRO A 24 -8.98 -16.45 12.54
C PRO A 24 -8.66 -15.86 13.94
N PRO A 25 -7.68 -16.42 14.67
CA PRO A 25 -7.34 -15.94 16.01
C PRO A 25 -6.22 -14.89 15.98
N THR A 26 -6.43 -13.85 16.79
CA THR A 26 -5.42 -12.90 17.26
C THR A 26 -4.95 -13.30 18.66
N VAL A 27 -3.67 -13.02 18.90
CA VAL A 27 -2.78 -13.31 20.03
C VAL A 27 -3.27 -12.74 21.38
N ALA A 28 -3.14 -13.51 22.47
CA ALA A 28 -2.83 -12.97 23.79
C ALA A 28 -2.10 -13.98 24.70
N TYR A 29 -1.29 -13.41 25.57
CA TYR A 29 -0.26 -13.96 26.44
C TYR A 29 -0.77 -14.74 27.67
N SER A 30 0.18 -15.49 28.25
CA SER A 30 0.32 -15.85 29.68
C SER A 30 -0.54 -16.99 30.24
N ALA A 31 0.13 -18.13 30.48
CA ALA A 31 -0.23 -19.07 31.54
C ALA A 31 1.06 -19.61 32.17
N ARG A 32 1.40 -19.06 33.35
CA ARG A 32 2.33 -19.61 34.32
C ARG A 32 1.56 -19.61 35.65
N GLU A 33 1.76 -20.66 36.45
CA GLU A 33 1.15 -20.93 37.76
C GLU A 33 -0.20 -21.65 37.77
N LYS A 34 -0.14 -22.97 37.94
CA LYS A 34 -0.65 -23.69 39.13
C LYS A 34 -0.41 -25.18 38.95
N GLN A 35 0.75 -25.64 39.42
CA GLN A 35 1.08 -27.05 39.62
C GLN A 35 1.32 -27.22 41.12
N SER A 36 0.22 -27.35 41.85
CA SER A 36 0.14 -27.78 43.24
C SER A 36 -1.23 -28.43 43.37
N ASN A 37 -1.31 -29.54 44.12
CA ASN A 37 -2.48 -30.40 44.34
C ASN A 37 -2.51 -31.66 43.47
N ASN A 38 -1.52 -32.55 43.67
CA ASN A 38 -1.82 -33.99 43.65
C ASN A 38 -0.73 -34.82 44.36
N THR A 39 -0.40 -34.46 45.61
CA THR A 39 0.57 -35.20 46.45
C THR A 39 -0.02 -35.72 47.76
N ASP A 40 -1.32 -35.56 48.01
CA ASP A 40 -1.93 -35.95 49.29
C ASP A 40 -2.77 -37.23 49.26
N ASN A 41 -2.90 -37.89 48.09
CA ASN A 41 -3.75 -39.09 47.93
C ASN A 41 -3.01 -40.43 47.86
N VAL A 42 -1.73 -40.47 48.25
CA VAL A 42 -0.93 -41.73 48.29
C VAL A 42 -0.53 -42.12 49.72
N ILE A 43 -0.73 -41.24 50.71
CA ILE A 43 -0.32 -41.47 52.11
C ILE A 43 -1.47 -42.02 52.97
N GLN A 44 -2.73 -41.97 52.51
CA GLN A 44 -3.88 -42.50 53.27
C GLN A 44 -4.32 -43.93 52.92
N THR A 45 -3.70 -44.59 51.93
CA THR A 45 -4.06 -45.95 51.49
C THR A 45 -3.13 -47.04 52.01
N LEU A 46 -2.15 -46.72 52.87
CA LEU A 46 -1.19 -47.67 53.45
C LEU A 46 -1.38 -47.95 54.95
N ALA A 47 -2.42 -47.41 55.58
CA ALA A 47 -2.61 -47.51 57.04
C ALA A 47 -3.51 -48.69 57.51
N ASN A 48 -4.10 -49.48 56.63
CA ASN A 48 -5.05 -50.54 57.03
C ASN A 48 -4.78 -51.88 56.32
N THR A 49 -3.73 -52.59 56.74
CA THR A 49 -3.60 -54.04 56.49
C THR A 49 -2.78 -54.69 57.62
N PRO A 50 -3.27 -55.73 58.31
CA PRO A 50 -2.58 -56.29 59.47
C PRO A 50 -1.54 -57.37 59.13
N LEU A 51 -0.40 -57.25 59.82
CA LEU A 51 0.69 -58.18 60.18
C LEU A 51 0.75 -59.62 59.61
N GLN A 52 1.85 -59.93 58.91
CA GLN A 52 2.64 -61.17 59.08
C GLN A 52 4.10 -60.98 58.58
N GLN A 53 5.10 -61.37 59.39
CA GLN A 53 6.55 -61.40 59.10
C GLN A 53 6.97 -62.74 58.41
N PRO A 54 8.27 -63.00 58.13
CA PRO A 54 9.16 -62.41 57.11
C PRO A 54 9.72 -63.52 56.16
N ASP A 55 10.40 -63.18 55.08
CA ASP A 55 11.65 -63.84 54.56
C ASP A 55 11.93 -63.49 53.09
N GLU A 56 13.24 -63.52 52.74
CA GLU A 56 13.87 -63.37 51.42
C GLU A 56 14.34 -61.97 50.96
N LEU A 57 15.46 -61.54 51.56
CA LEU A 57 16.48 -60.71 50.91
C LEU A 57 17.36 -61.59 49.99
N ASP A 58 17.55 -61.21 48.70
CA ASP A 58 18.88 -61.08 48.06
C ASP A 58 18.91 -60.82 46.53
N VAL A 59 17.79 -60.50 45.86
CA VAL A 59 17.79 -60.32 44.38
C VAL A 59 17.74 -58.84 43.91
N ALA A 60 17.67 -57.86 44.82
CA ALA A 60 17.34 -56.47 44.47
C ALA A 60 18.53 -55.51 44.23
N SER A 61 19.79 -55.95 44.32
CA SER A 61 20.95 -55.04 44.27
C SER A 61 21.53 -54.78 42.87
N THR A 62 21.17 -55.59 41.87
CA THR A 62 21.73 -55.49 40.50
C THR A 62 20.89 -54.66 39.53
N THR A 63 19.59 -54.51 39.79
CA THR A 63 18.65 -53.77 38.91
C THR A 63 18.66 -52.26 39.14
N LEU A 64 19.02 -51.81 40.35
CA LEU A 64 19.08 -50.39 40.72
C LEU A 64 20.25 -49.64 40.05
N PHE A 65 21.42 -50.27 39.92
CA PHE A 65 22.60 -49.63 39.34
C PHE A 65 22.48 -49.37 37.83
N ASP A 66 21.79 -50.24 37.09
CA ASP A 66 21.58 -50.07 35.64
C ASP A 66 20.51 -49.01 35.32
N LEU A 67 19.52 -48.83 36.19
CA LEU A 67 18.50 -47.80 36.05
C LEU A 67 19.10 -46.38 36.23
N VAL A 68 19.98 -46.22 37.23
CA VAL A 68 20.66 -44.94 37.51
C VAL A 68 21.59 -44.54 36.37
N ARG A 69 22.30 -45.49 35.75
CA ARG A 69 23.20 -45.22 34.62
C ARG A 69 22.45 -44.79 33.35
N ARG A 70 21.25 -45.32 33.10
CA ARG A 70 20.39 -44.92 31.97
C ARG A 70 19.78 -43.53 32.16
N ALA A 71 19.42 -43.16 33.39
CA ALA A 71 18.89 -41.83 33.71
C ALA A 71 19.94 -40.70 33.53
N GLN A 72 21.22 -40.98 33.78
CA GLN A 72 22.27 -39.97 33.67
C GLN A 72 22.64 -39.65 32.21
N ASN A 73 22.50 -40.61 31.30
CA ASN A 73 22.76 -40.42 29.87
C ASN A 73 21.66 -39.63 29.15
N THR A 74 20.39 -39.78 29.56
CA THR A 74 19.26 -39.02 29.00
C THR A 74 19.29 -37.56 29.42
N LEU A 75 19.66 -37.26 30.68
CA LEU A 75 19.84 -35.89 31.18
C LEU A 75 20.96 -35.13 30.43
N ASN A 76 22.07 -35.79 30.13
CA ASN A 76 23.19 -35.19 29.38
C ASN A 76 22.87 -34.96 27.89
N PHE A 77 21.94 -35.72 27.33
CA PHE A 77 21.45 -35.55 25.95
C PHE A 77 20.48 -34.36 25.84
N VAL A 78 19.52 -34.27 26.78
CA VAL A 78 18.58 -33.14 26.87
C VAL A 78 19.32 -31.82 27.13
N GLY A 79 20.36 -31.83 27.96
CA GLY A 79 21.22 -30.67 28.19
C GLY A 79 22.06 -30.23 26.98
N ARG A 80 22.34 -31.14 26.03
CA ARG A 80 23.00 -30.80 24.75
C ARG A 80 22.01 -30.22 23.75
N ILE A 81 20.79 -30.75 23.67
CA ILE A 81 19.72 -30.22 22.83
C ILE A 81 19.31 -28.81 23.26
N ARG A 82 19.20 -28.55 24.57
CA ARG A 82 18.88 -27.22 25.11
C ARG A 82 19.94 -26.17 24.76
N ARG A 83 21.23 -26.53 24.86
CA ARG A 83 22.35 -25.66 24.47
C ARG A 83 22.43 -25.44 22.96
N TRP A 84 22.10 -26.47 22.16
CA TRP A 84 22.01 -26.36 20.71
C TRP A 84 20.85 -25.45 20.26
N MET A 85 19.66 -25.59 20.86
CA MET A 85 18.52 -24.69 20.60
C MET A 85 18.82 -23.24 21.00
N GLN A 86 19.43 -23.01 22.17
CA GLN A 86 19.81 -21.65 22.59
C GLN A 86 20.89 -21.02 21.70
N LYS A 87 21.81 -21.82 21.16
CA LYS A 87 22.86 -21.35 20.24
C LYS A 87 22.31 -21.06 18.83
N ASN A 88 21.29 -21.78 18.38
CA ASN A 88 20.61 -21.50 17.11
C ASN A 88 19.64 -20.30 17.18
N HIS A 89 19.03 -20.04 18.34
CA HIS A 89 18.16 -18.86 18.52
C HIS A 89 18.95 -17.54 18.60
N ARG A 90 20.21 -17.57 19.07
CA ARG A 90 21.10 -16.38 19.07
C ARG A 90 21.68 -16.00 17.70
N ARG A 91 21.40 -16.75 16.63
CA ARG A 91 21.83 -16.43 15.25
C ARG A 91 20.81 -15.64 14.43
N GLN A 92 19.64 -15.34 14.99
CA GLN A 92 18.70 -14.37 14.41
C GLN A 92 18.77 -13.08 15.22
N VAL A 93 19.91 -12.38 15.13
CA VAL A 93 19.89 -10.93 15.37
C VAL A 93 19.27 -10.34 14.11
N ILE A 94 17.96 -10.08 14.15
CA ILE A 94 17.33 -9.17 13.20
C ILE A 94 18.05 -7.84 13.42
N PRO A 95 18.78 -7.29 12.43
CA PRO A 95 19.26 -5.93 12.57
C PRO A 95 18.02 -5.07 12.77
N GLN A 96 17.90 -4.44 13.93
CA GLN A 96 16.91 -3.40 14.12
C GLN A 96 17.24 -2.34 13.07
N ARG A 97 16.42 -2.27 12.01
CA ARG A 97 16.59 -1.28 10.95
C ARG A 97 16.31 0.06 11.60
N THR A 98 17.36 0.73 12.04
CA THR A 98 17.30 2.12 12.48
C THR A 98 16.68 2.91 11.34
N ASP A 99 15.63 3.68 11.65
CA ASP A 99 14.91 4.46 10.66
C ASP A 99 15.87 5.45 9.98
N SER A 100 16.26 5.12 8.75
CA SER A 100 17.07 5.96 7.84
C SER A 100 16.52 7.39 7.72
N PHE A 101 15.23 7.58 8.03
CA PHE A 101 14.54 8.86 8.07
C PHE A 101 15.08 9.80 9.17
N LEU A 102 15.33 9.31 10.39
CA LEU A 102 15.86 10.12 11.50
C LEU A 102 17.36 10.40 11.34
N GLU A 103 18.07 9.56 10.60
CA GLU A 103 19.48 9.72 10.30
C GLU A 103 19.75 10.94 9.38
N LYS A 104 18.78 11.32 8.54
CA LYS A 104 18.83 12.59 7.77
C LYS A 104 18.83 13.84 8.65
N PHE A 105 18.36 13.74 9.89
CA PHE A 105 18.33 14.82 10.88
C PHE A 105 19.44 14.70 11.94
N ALA A 106 20.18 13.59 11.97
CA ALA A 106 21.32 13.40 12.85
C ALA A 106 22.62 13.92 12.18
N PRO A 107 23.56 14.50 12.94
CA PRO A 107 24.90 14.78 12.41
C PRO A 107 25.53 13.47 11.91
N SER A 108 26.02 13.49 10.67
CA SER A 108 26.49 12.32 9.91
C SER A 108 27.39 11.39 10.73
N SER A 109 26.81 10.32 11.26
CA SER A 109 27.58 9.19 11.77
C SER A 109 27.82 8.24 10.59
N LYS A 110 29.07 8.15 10.15
CA LYS A 110 29.52 7.21 9.12
C LYS A 110 29.49 5.79 9.67
N ASN A 111 28.31 5.19 9.83
CA ASN A 111 28.21 3.76 10.07
C ASN A 111 28.21 3.04 8.72
N LYS A 112 29.39 2.51 8.37
CA LYS A 112 29.57 1.53 7.29
C LYS A 112 28.55 0.40 7.47
N LEU A 113 27.64 0.28 6.53
CA LEU A 113 26.73 -0.86 6.41
C LEU A 113 27.53 -2.16 6.47
N VAL A 114 27.09 -3.05 7.36
CA VAL A 114 27.57 -4.42 7.49
C VAL A 114 27.50 -5.09 6.12
N GLN A 115 28.65 -5.32 5.50
CA GLN A 115 28.76 -6.17 4.33
C GLN A 115 28.45 -7.61 4.76
N ASP A 116 27.35 -8.16 4.26
CA ASP A 116 27.01 -9.57 4.41
C ASP A 116 28.15 -10.47 3.90
N GLU A 117 28.83 -11.16 4.81
CA GLU A 117 29.91 -12.13 4.58
C GLU A 117 29.52 -13.40 3.77
N ASN A 118 28.32 -13.46 3.17
CA ASN A 118 27.81 -14.64 2.46
C ASN A 118 27.83 -14.55 0.92
N SER A 119 28.56 -13.59 0.33
CA SER A 119 28.55 -13.31 -1.11
C SER A 119 29.43 -14.23 -1.97
N LYS A 120 29.53 -15.53 -1.69
CA LYS A 120 30.30 -16.45 -2.58
C LYS A 120 29.53 -16.85 -3.84
N ASN A 121 28.21 -16.68 -3.86
CA ASN A 121 27.37 -17.10 -4.96
C ASN A 121 26.78 -15.89 -5.71
N TRP A 122 27.12 -15.77 -7.01
CA TRP A 122 26.56 -14.74 -7.88
C TRP A 122 25.09 -15.04 -8.17
N VAL A 123 24.19 -14.15 -7.74
CA VAL A 123 22.73 -14.23 -7.93
C VAL A 123 22.27 -12.93 -8.58
N VAL A 124 21.39 -13.05 -9.58
CA VAL A 124 20.85 -11.89 -10.29
C VAL A 124 19.55 -11.47 -9.64
N ASP A 125 19.52 -10.25 -9.12
CA ASP A 125 18.33 -9.65 -8.55
C ASP A 125 17.51 -8.97 -9.65
N PRO A 126 16.23 -9.34 -9.85
CA PRO A 126 15.39 -8.73 -10.88
C PRO A 126 15.19 -7.22 -10.72
N SER A 127 15.34 -6.70 -9.49
CA SER A 127 15.18 -5.27 -9.20
C SER A 127 16.38 -4.43 -9.64
N GLN A 128 17.55 -5.03 -9.87
CA GLN A 128 18.76 -4.30 -10.21
C GLN A 128 18.76 -3.80 -11.67
N SER A 129 19.45 -2.67 -11.88
CA SER A 129 19.61 -2.07 -13.20
C SER A 129 20.32 -3.00 -14.19
N PHE A 130 21.23 -3.86 -13.72
CA PHE A 130 21.90 -4.85 -14.56
C PHE A 130 20.91 -5.75 -15.30
N TYR A 131 19.93 -6.32 -14.58
CA TYR A 131 18.92 -7.19 -15.19
C TYR A 131 18.04 -6.42 -16.19
N TYR A 132 17.74 -5.14 -15.92
CA TYR A 132 16.99 -4.29 -16.87
C TYR A 132 17.72 -4.12 -18.20
N TYR A 133 19.00 -3.72 -18.17
CA TYR A 133 19.80 -3.54 -19.39
C TYR A 133 20.02 -4.89 -20.11
N TRP A 134 20.26 -5.96 -19.36
CA TRP A 134 20.39 -7.30 -19.95
C TRP A 134 19.12 -7.75 -20.66
N SER A 135 17.95 -7.62 -20.03
CA SER A 135 16.67 -7.93 -20.66
C SER A 135 16.37 -7.08 -21.90
N SER A 136 16.87 -5.83 -21.96
CA SER A 136 16.79 -5.00 -23.16
C SER A 136 17.62 -5.58 -24.31
N ILE A 137 18.86 -6.02 -24.05
CA ILE A 137 19.74 -6.65 -25.05
C ILE A 137 19.10 -7.94 -25.60
N VAL A 138 18.55 -8.78 -24.72
CA VAL A 138 17.87 -10.02 -25.11
C VAL A 138 16.63 -9.71 -25.96
N SER A 139 15.84 -8.70 -25.58
CA SER A 139 14.66 -8.29 -26.34
C SER A 139 15.02 -7.75 -27.72
N LEU A 140 16.16 -7.04 -27.84
CA LEU A 140 16.68 -6.59 -29.13
C LEU A 140 17.13 -7.77 -30.01
N ALA A 141 17.77 -8.79 -29.43
CA ALA A 141 18.12 -10.03 -30.14
C ALA A 141 16.88 -10.80 -30.61
N VAL A 142 15.82 -10.86 -29.78
CA VAL A 142 14.52 -11.42 -30.18
C VAL A 142 13.89 -10.62 -31.32
N LEU A 143 13.89 -9.29 -31.24
CA LEU A 143 13.36 -8.42 -32.29
C LEU A 143 14.11 -8.61 -33.62
N TYR A 144 15.44 -8.73 -33.57
CA TYR A 144 16.26 -9.09 -34.73
C TYR A 144 15.82 -10.42 -35.34
N ASN A 145 15.74 -11.48 -34.55
CA ASN A 145 15.32 -12.80 -35.05
C ASN A 145 13.90 -12.77 -35.63
N TYR A 146 12.97 -12.08 -34.98
CA TYR A 146 11.57 -12.01 -35.41
C TYR A 146 11.37 -11.23 -36.71
N THR A 147 12.26 -10.29 -37.03
CA THR A 147 12.20 -9.50 -38.27
C THR A 147 13.06 -10.11 -39.38
N ILE A 148 14.32 -10.45 -39.08
CA ILE A 148 15.29 -10.83 -40.11
C ILE A 148 15.12 -12.29 -40.56
N LEU A 149 14.71 -13.23 -39.69
CA LEU A 149 14.56 -14.64 -40.08
C LEU A 149 13.45 -14.84 -41.12
N ILE A 150 12.27 -14.23 -40.91
CA ILE A 150 11.17 -14.33 -41.86
C ILE A 150 11.53 -13.63 -43.18
N GLY A 151 12.13 -12.43 -43.11
CA GLY A 151 12.60 -11.69 -44.28
C GLY A 151 13.60 -12.49 -45.13
N ARG A 152 14.58 -13.14 -44.49
CA ARG A 152 15.55 -14.01 -45.20
C ARG A 152 14.89 -15.24 -45.80
N SER A 153 13.85 -15.80 -45.17
CA SER A 153 13.12 -16.96 -45.68
C SER A 153 12.26 -16.64 -46.91
N ALA A 154 11.71 -15.42 -46.96
CA ALA A 154 10.97 -14.90 -48.11
C ALA A 154 11.93 -14.51 -49.25
N PHE A 155 12.88 -13.61 -48.98
CA PHE A 155 13.78 -13.05 -49.97
C PHE A 155 15.13 -13.79 -49.99
N LEU A 156 15.21 -14.93 -50.67
CA LEU A 156 16.43 -15.77 -50.69
C LEU A 156 17.67 -15.06 -51.26
N LEU A 157 17.49 -14.07 -52.13
CA LEU A 157 18.58 -13.22 -52.62
C LEU A 157 19.31 -12.49 -51.49
N LEU A 158 18.61 -12.14 -50.40
CA LEU A 158 19.18 -11.53 -49.20
C LEU A 158 20.14 -12.48 -48.49
N GLN A 159 19.75 -13.76 -48.40
CA GLN A 159 20.56 -14.82 -47.79
C GLN A 159 21.80 -15.12 -48.64
N GLN A 160 21.65 -15.18 -49.97
CA GLN A 160 22.74 -15.54 -50.88
C GLN A 160 23.84 -14.47 -50.95
N ARG A 161 23.48 -13.17 -50.98
CA ARG A 161 24.46 -12.08 -51.13
C ARG A 161 25.33 -11.86 -49.90
N LEU A 162 24.80 -12.05 -48.70
CA LEU A 162 25.45 -11.66 -47.44
C LEU A 162 25.46 -12.79 -46.39
N LEU A 163 25.55 -14.05 -46.83
CA LEU A 163 25.44 -15.24 -45.99
C LEU A 163 26.33 -15.19 -44.72
N ILE A 164 27.61 -14.84 -44.89
CA ILE A 164 28.60 -14.81 -43.80
C ILE A 164 28.21 -13.78 -42.74
N VAL A 165 27.79 -12.58 -43.17
CA VAL A 165 27.39 -11.50 -42.27
C VAL A 165 26.18 -11.93 -41.44
N TRP A 166 25.19 -12.55 -42.08
CA TRP A 166 24.01 -13.03 -41.38
C TRP A 166 24.33 -14.12 -40.36
N LEU A 167 25.19 -15.07 -40.71
CA LEU A 167 25.62 -16.12 -39.78
C LEU A 167 26.32 -15.52 -38.54
N ILE A 168 27.15 -14.49 -38.71
CA ILE A 168 27.79 -13.80 -37.57
C ILE A 168 26.73 -13.22 -36.62
N PHE A 169 25.73 -12.51 -37.15
CA PHE A 169 24.66 -11.95 -36.32
C PHE A 169 23.75 -13.02 -35.68
N ASP A 170 23.45 -14.10 -36.41
CA ASP A 170 22.66 -15.23 -35.90
C ASP A 170 23.36 -15.89 -34.71
N TYR A 171 24.66 -16.19 -34.83
CA TYR A 171 25.44 -16.80 -33.75
C TYR A 171 25.69 -15.83 -32.58
N LEU A 172 25.78 -14.52 -32.83
CA LEU A 172 25.81 -13.53 -31.76
C LEU A 172 24.52 -13.56 -30.93
N CYS A 173 23.37 -13.68 -31.60
CA CYS A 173 22.07 -13.83 -30.92
C CYS A 173 21.98 -15.16 -30.16
N ASP A 174 22.47 -16.26 -30.73
CA ASP A 174 22.51 -17.56 -30.04
C ASP A 174 23.40 -17.51 -28.79
N VAL A 175 24.57 -16.83 -28.85
CA VAL A 175 25.42 -16.59 -27.67
C VAL A 175 24.68 -15.77 -26.62
N CYS A 176 23.95 -14.72 -27.02
CA CYS A 176 23.12 -13.93 -26.11
C CYS A 176 22.06 -14.81 -25.42
N TYR A 177 21.40 -15.70 -26.15
CA TYR A 177 20.42 -16.65 -25.62
C TYR A 177 21.01 -17.68 -24.66
N ILE A 178 22.21 -18.18 -24.92
CA ILE A 178 22.92 -19.08 -24.01
C ILE A 178 23.22 -18.36 -22.68
N ILE A 179 23.75 -17.13 -22.76
CA ILE A 179 24.04 -16.33 -21.57
C ILE A 179 22.75 -15.99 -20.81
N ASP A 180 21.66 -15.67 -21.52
CA ASP A 180 20.38 -15.39 -20.90
C ASP A 180 19.82 -16.60 -20.17
N THR A 181 19.84 -17.80 -20.78
CA THR A 181 19.42 -19.03 -20.11
C THR A 181 20.24 -19.29 -18.85
N PHE A 182 21.55 -19.04 -18.88
CA PHE A 182 22.40 -19.11 -17.69
C PHE A 182 21.99 -18.10 -16.60
N ILE A 183 21.71 -16.84 -16.99
CA ILE A 183 21.22 -15.80 -16.07
C ILE A 183 19.88 -16.21 -15.44
N GLN A 184 18.96 -16.80 -16.22
CA GLN A 184 17.66 -17.24 -15.71
C GLN A 184 17.77 -18.38 -14.68
N THR A 185 18.78 -19.25 -14.76
CA THR A 185 19.04 -20.23 -13.70
C THR A 185 19.46 -19.60 -12.36
N ARG A 186 19.92 -18.34 -12.38
CA ARG A 186 20.42 -17.59 -11.22
C ARG A 186 19.56 -16.37 -10.89
N LYS A 187 18.39 -16.24 -11.54
CA LYS A 187 17.44 -15.16 -11.30
C LYS A 187 16.74 -15.38 -9.95
N GLY A 188 16.86 -14.41 -9.05
CA GLY A 188 16.17 -14.42 -7.76
C GLY A 188 14.66 -14.33 -7.92
N TYR A 189 13.92 -15.05 -7.09
CA TYR A 189 12.47 -14.91 -6.95
C TYR A 189 12.13 -14.51 -5.51
N LEU A 190 10.96 -13.90 -5.32
CA LEU A 190 10.48 -13.49 -3.99
C LEU A 190 9.76 -14.67 -3.31
N GLU A 191 10.21 -15.04 -2.12
CA GLU A 191 9.55 -16.01 -1.24
C GLU A 191 9.37 -15.34 0.13
N GLN A 192 8.13 -15.22 0.61
CA GLN A 192 7.81 -14.55 1.88
C GLN A 192 8.34 -13.09 1.98
N GLY A 193 8.41 -12.38 0.85
CA GLY A 193 8.90 -11.00 0.80
C GLY A 193 10.43 -10.85 0.83
N LEU A 194 11.18 -11.97 0.87
CA LEU A 194 12.63 -11.98 0.77
C LEU A 194 13.07 -12.58 -0.57
N ILE A 195 14.13 -12.03 -1.15
CA ILE A 195 14.72 -12.56 -2.38
C ILE A 195 15.51 -13.82 -2.02
N VAL A 196 15.09 -14.96 -2.56
CA VAL A 196 15.80 -16.23 -2.40
C VAL A 196 17.12 -16.15 -3.17
N ARG A 197 18.24 -16.44 -2.50
CA ARG A 197 19.59 -16.43 -3.09
C ARG A 197 20.24 -17.82 -3.20
N ASP A 198 19.53 -18.88 -2.81
CA ASP A 198 20.02 -20.25 -2.86
C ASP A 198 19.96 -20.81 -4.30
N ILE A 199 21.14 -21.03 -4.92
CA ILE A 199 21.28 -21.52 -6.30
C ILE A 199 20.48 -22.81 -6.54
N GLY A 200 20.45 -23.73 -5.56
CA GLY A 200 19.74 -25.00 -5.71
C GLY A 200 18.23 -24.80 -5.87
N LYS A 201 17.66 -23.88 -5.08
CA LYS A 201 16.25 -23.51 -5.15
C LYS A 201 15.93 -22.72 -6.42
N LEU A 202 16.78 -21.77 -6.80
CA LEU A 202 16.60 -20.97 -8.03
C LEU A 202 16.54 -21.87 -9.28
N ARG A 203 17.50 -22.78 -9.42
CA ARG A 203 17.54 -23.71 -10.56
C ARG A 203 16.33 -24.63 -10.59
N LYS A 204 15.92 -25.20 -9.45
CA LYS A 204 14.73 -26.07 -9.38
C LYS A 204 13.47 -25.31 -9.76
N HIS A 205 13.31 -24.08 -9.28
CA HIS A 205 12.17 -23.23 -9.62
C HIS A 205 12.13 -22.93 -11.12
N TYR A 206 13.27 -22.56 -11.72
CA TYR A 206 13.36 -22.31 -13.16
C TYR A 206 13.08 -23.57 -14.00
N MET A 207 13.65 -24.72 -13.64
CA MET A 207 13.44 -26.00 -14.36
C MET A 207 11.99 -26.49 -14.32
N GLN A 208 11.22 -26.10 -13.31
CA GLN A 208 9.79 -26.40 -13.21
C GLN A 208 8.91 -25.40 -14.00
N SER A 209 9.46 -24.26 -14.39
CA SER A 209 8.75 -23.24 -15.16
C SER A 209 8.65 -23.62 -16.65
N ARG A 210 7.55 -23.23 -17.30
CA ARG A 210 7.38 -23.38 -18.76
C ARG A 210 8.43 -22.62 -19.56
N ALA A 211 9.00 -21.56 -18.98
CA ALA A 211 10.07 -20.78 -19.60
C ALA A 211 11.31 -21.64 -19.91
N PHE A 212 11.65 -22.61 -19.06
CA PHE A 212 12.78 -23.52 -19.29
C PHE A 212 12.59 -24.39 -20.53
N LEU A 213 11.38 -24.91 -20.75
CA LEU A 213 11.07 -25.71 -21.94
C LEU A 213 11.20 -24.87 -23.22
N LEU A 214 10.66 -23.63 -23.21
CA LEU A 214 10.79 -22.72 -24.35
C LEU A 214 12.25 -22.34 -24.61
N ASP A 215 13.04 -22.11 -23.57
CA ASP A 215 14.46 -21.78 -23.69
C ASP A 215 15.28 -22.93 -24.30
N ILE A 216 15.04 -24.18 -23.86
CA ILE A 216 15.71 -25.35 -24.44
C ILE A 216 15.37 -25.50 -25.92
N ILE A 217 14.08 -25.44 -26.28
CA ILE A 217 13.66 -25.62 -27.68
C ILE A 217 14.25 -24.48 -28.55
N SER A 218 14.30 -23.25 -28.02
CA SER A 218 14.89 -22.10 -28.72
C SER A 218 16.40 -22.23 -28.97
N LEU A 219 17.10 -23.00 -28.13
CA LEU A 219 18.55 -23.23 -28.19
C LEU A 219 18.93 -24.51 -28.95
N LEU A 220 17.96 -25.30 -29.42
CA LEU A 220 18.26 -26.49 -30.22
C LEU A 220 19.09 -26.09 -31.46
N PRO A 221 20.25 -26.74 -31.70
CA PRO A 221 21.13 -26.41 -32.81
C PRO A 221 20.59 -27.00 -34.13
N THR A 222 19.42 -26.53 -34.55
CA THR A 222 18.80 -26.94 -35.83
C THR A 222 19.67 -26.55 -37.03
N ASP A 223 20.64 -25.66 -36.84
CA ASP A 223 21.63 -25.23 -37.83
C ASP A 223 22.45 -26.39 -38.41
N PHE A 224 22.56 -27.52 -37.70
CA PHE A 224 23.17 -28.73 -38.27
C PHE A 224 22.47 -29.20 -39.56
N LEU A 225 21.20 -28.83 -39.77
CA LEU A 225 20.49 -29.12 -41.02
C LEU A 225 21.05 -28.35 -42.22
N TYR A 226 21.84 -27.28 -42.03
CA TYR A 226 22.55 -26.60 -43.13
C TYR A 226 23.59 -27.50 -43.82
N PHE A 227 24.08 -28.55 -43.15
CA PHE A 227 24.99 -29.53 -43.77
C PHE A 227 24.31 -30.41 -44.83
N ILE A 228 22.97 -30.44 -44.86
CA ILE A 228 22.22 -31.16 -45.89
C ILE A 228 22.17 -30.29 -47.16
N PRO A 229 22.67 -30.76 -48.33
CA PRO A 229 22.80 -29.95 -49.55
C PRO A 229 21.51 -29.34 -50.09
N LYS A 230 20.33 -29.86 -49.72
CA LYS A 230 19.02 -29.30 -50.09
C LYS A 230 18.56 -28.18 -49.15
N LEU A 231 19.11 -28.11 -47.93
CA LEU A 231 18.67 -27.21 -46.87
C LEU A 231 19.67 -26.09 -46.55
N TYR A 232 20.86 -26.09 -47.18
CA TYR A 232 21.93 -25.11 -46.92
C TYR A 232 21.52 -23.63 -47.11
N LEU A 233 20.49 -23.35 -47.92
CA LEU A 233 19.98 -22.00 -48.19
C LEU A 233 18.67 -21.66 -47.49
N LEU A 234 18.08 -22.57 -46.71
CA LEU A 234 16.76 -22.36 -46.08
C LEU A 234 16.90 -21.76 -44.67
N PRO A 235 16.60 -20.46 -44.47
CA PRO A 235 16.71 -19.83 -43.14
C PRO A 235 15.62 -20.32 -42.17
N ALA A 236 14.54 -20.91 -42.70
CA ALA A 236 13.42 -21.46 -41.93
C ALA A 236 13.84 -22.51 -40.89
N VAL A 237 14.99 -23.16 -41.09
CA VAL A 237 15.60 -24.09 -40.13
C VAL A 237 15.79 -23.45 -38.74
N ARG A 238 16.02 -22.14 -38.65
CA ARG A 238 16.25 -21.40 -37.40
C ARG A 238 14.98 -20.88 -36.72
N PHE A 239 13.78 -21.24 -37.20
CA PHE A 239 12.53 -20.72 -36.63
C PHE A 239 12.27 -21.13 -35.17
N ASN A 240 12.98 -22.14 -34.65
CA ASN A 240 12.94 -22.48 -33.24
C ASN A 240 13.35 -21.30 -32.32
N ARG A 241 14.18 -20.37 -32.81
CA ARG A 241 14.61 -19.17 -32.05
C ARG A 241 13.45 -18.18 -31.78
N LEU A 242 12.37 -18.24 -32.57
CA LEU A 242 11.21 -17.36 -32.41
C LEU A 242 10.40 -17.66 -31.13
N LEU A 243 10.55 -18.86 -30.56
CA LEU A 243 9.87 -19.26 -29.31
C LEU A 243 10.29 -18.41 -28.10
N ARG A 244 11.38 -17.64 -28.22
CA ARG A 244 11.90 -16.77 -27.18
C ARG A 244 11.15 -15.44 -27.02
N ILE A 245 10.07 -15.24 -27.77
CA ILE A 245 9.22 -14.03 -27.73
C ILE A 245 8.71 -13.69 -26.32
N TYR A 246 8.55 -14.70 -25.46
CA TYR A 246 8.11 -14.49 -24.07
C TYR A 246 9.05 -13.56 -23.27
N ARG A 247 10.34 -13.51 -23.61
CA ARG A 247 11.31 -12.60 -22.96
C ARG A 247 11.05 -11.14 -23.31
N THR A 248 10.61 -10.86 -24.53
CA THR A 248 10.23 -9.50 -24.95
C THR A 248 8.97 -9.03 -24.21
N PHE A 249 8.00 -9.91 -23.96
CA PHE A 249 6.83 -9.57 -23.14
C PHE A 249 7.23 -9.27 -21.69
N GLU A 250 8.08 -10.10 -21.08
CA GLU A 250 8.59 -9.85 -19.71
C GLU A 250 9.35 -8.51 -19.61
N PHE A 251 10.15 -8.18 -20.64
CA PHE A 251 10.82 -6.90 -20.73
C PHE A 251 9.84 -5.74 -20.90
N SER A 252 8.82 -5.89 -21.76
CA SER A 252 7.80 -4.87 -21.99
C SER A 252 7.08 -4.50 -20.70
N ASP A 253 6.63 -5.49 -19.93
CA ASP A 253 5.95 -5.28 -18.64
C ASP A 253 6.86 -4.52 -17.65
N LYS A 254 8.16 -4.85 -17.66
CA LYS A 254 9.15 -4.19 -16.81
C LYS A 254 9.42 -2.75 -17.22
N VAL A 255 9.55 -2.47 -18.52
CA VAL A 255 9.75 -1.09 -19.01
C VAL A 255 8.52 -0.24 -18.72
N GLU A 256 7.33 -0.78 -18.93
CA GLU A 256 6.08 -0.08 -18.69
C GLU A 256 5.90 0.35 -17.23
N THR A 257 6.32 -0.49 -16.29
CA THR A 257 6.24 -0.18 -14.85
C THR A 257 7.34 0.77 -14.35
N GLN A 258 8.48 0.84 -15.04
CA GLN A 258 9.64 1.63 -14.61
C GLN A 258 9.77 2.97 -15.33
N THR A 259 9.13 3.15 -16.49
CA THR A 259 9.19 4.40 -17.24
C THR A 259 8.31 5.49 -16.61
N ASN A 260 8.79 6.73 -16.63
CA ASN A 260 8.00 7.90 -16.22
C ASN A 260 6.88 8.22 -17.23
N HIS A 261 6.96 7.67 -18.44
CA HIS A 261 6.02 7.94 -19.53
C HIS A 261 5.48 6.64 -20.15
N PRO A 262 4.62 5.89 -19.44
CA PRO A 262 4.12 4.59 -19.89
C PRO A 262 3.30 4.69 -21.18
N ASN A 263 2.54 5.76 -21.36
CA ASN A 263 1.72 5.96 -22.56
C ASN A 263 2.56 6.11 -23.84
N VAL A 264 3.73 6.76 -23.77
CA VAL A 264 4.65 6.86 -24.92
C VAL A 264 5.24 5.50 -25.26
N PHE A 265 5.64 4.74 -24.24
CA PHE A 265 6.14 3.39 -24.44
C PHE A 265 5.09 2.45 -25.06
N ARG A 266 3.83 2.50 -24.59
CA ARG A 266 2.72 1.75 -25.19
C ARG A 266 2.49 2.11 -26.65
N LEU A 267 2.55 3.40 -27.00
CA LEU A 267 2.41 3.86 -28.38
C LEU A 267 3.54 3.34 -29.28
N VAL A 268 4.80 3.45 -28.84
CA VAL A 268 5.96 2.96 -29.59
C VAL A 268 5.90 1.44 -29.75
N SER A 269 5.56 0.71 -28.69
CA SER A 269 5.43 -0.76 -28.72
C SER A 269 4.32 -1.22 -29.66
N LEU A 270 3.19 -0.50 -29.68
CA LEU A 270 2.10 -0.74 -30.63
C LEU A 270 2.56 -0.50 -32.06
N LEU A 271 3.25 0.61 -32.35
CA LEU A 271 3.79 0.91 -33.68
C LEU A 271 4.78 -0.17 -34.17
N ILE A 272 5.72 -0.60 -33.31
CA ILE A 272 6.65 -1.68 -33.64
C ILE A 272 5.90 -2.98 -33.94
N THR A 273 4.89 -3.32 -33.14
CA THR A 273 4.06 -4.53 -33.35
C THR A 273 3.34 -4.47 -34.69
N ILE A 274 2.76 -3.32 -35.07
CA ILE A 274 2.10 -3.13 -36.37
C ILE A 274 3.08 -3.32 -37.51
N LEU A 275 4.27 -2.69 -37.44
CA LEU A 275 5.29 -2.80 -38.47
C LEU A 275 5.77 -4.25 -38.64
N ILE A 276 5.89 -5.01 -37.55
CA ILE A 276 6.23 -6.43 -37.59
C ILE A 276 5.13 -7.23 -38.29
N ILE A 277 3.86 -7.01 -37.97
CA ILE A 277 2.75 -7.75 -38.60
C ILE A 277 2.70 -7.47 -40.11
N ILE A 278 2.82 -6.20 -40.52
CA ILE A 278 2.88 -5.82 -41.94
C ILE A 278 4.10 -6.47 -42.62
N HIS A 279 5.25 -6.47 -41.96
CA HIS A 279 6.45 -7.12 -42.49
C HIS A 279 6.27 -8.63 -42.68
N TRP A 280 5.68 -9.33 -41.71
CA TRP A 280 5.40 -10.75 -41.78
C TRP A 280 4.42 -11.07 -42.91
N ASN A 281 3.36 -10.29 -43.04
CA ASN A 281 2.39 -10.51 -44.09
C ASN A 281 2.97 -10.22 -45.50
N ALA A 282 3.79 -9.17 -45.64
CA ALA A 282 4.55 -8.93 -46.86
C ALA A 282 5.46 -10.12 -47.24
N CYS A 283 6.11 -10.74 -46.24
CA CYS A 283 6.92 -11.93 -46.46
C CYS A 283 6.06 -13.14 -46.87
N PHE A 284 4.89 -13.35 -46.26
CA PHE A 284 3.98 -14.43 -46.66
C PHE A 284 3.46 -14.25 -48.10
N TYR A 285 3.03 -13.04 -48.46
CA TYR A 285 2.63 -12.72 -49.84
C TYR A 285 3.73 -13.08 -50.84
N PHE A 286 4.98 -12.72 -50.57
CA PHE A 286 6.10 -13.04 -51.46
C PHE A 286 6.41 -14.56 -51.49
N ILE A 287 6.30 -15.27 -50.37
CA ILE A 287 6.50 -16.72 -50.29
C ILE A 287 5.42 -17.46 -51.10
N ILE A 288 4.15 -17.07 -50.97
CA ILE A 288 3.03 -17.67 -51.71
C ILE A 288 3.19 -17.37 -53.21
N SER A 289 3.51 -16.12 -53.55
CA SER A 289 3.82 -15.72 -54.93
C SER A 289 4.92 -16.59 -55.57
N ARG A 290 5.98 -16.90 -54.81
CA ARG A 290 7.04 -17.81 -55.26
C ARG A 290 6.56 -19.25 -55.43
N TRP A 291 5.65 -19.71 -54.57
CA TRP A 291 5.16 -21.08 -54.58
C TRP A 291 4.21 -21.36 -55.74
N ILE A 292 3.35 -20.40 -56.09
CA ILE A 292 2.48 -20.45 -57.28
C ILE A 292 3.31 -20.28 -58.56
N GLY A 293 4.27 -19.36 -58.53
CA GLY A 293 5.19 -19.06 -59.63
C GLY A 293 5.12 -17.59 -60.01
N TYR A 294 6.27 -16.92 -60.10
CA TYR A 294 6.29 -15.48 -60.40
C TYR A 294 5.63 -15.18 -61.75
N SER A 295 4.85 -14.10 -61.81
CA SER A 295 4.17 -13.63 -63.03
C SER A 295 3.23 -14.68 -63.68
N SER A 296 2.69 -15.63 -62.90
CA SER A 296 1.69 -16.60 -63.39
C SER A 296 0.36 -15.93 -63.77
N ASP A 297 -0.02 -14.90 -63.01
CA ASP A 297 -1.32 -14.23 -63.06
C ASP A 297 -1.17 -12.75 -62.62
N GLY A 298 -2.29 -12.02 -62.55
CA GLY A 298 -2.32 -10.59 -62.18
C GLY A 298 -2.15 -10.30 -60.69
N TRP A 299 -2.29 -11.29 -59.80
CA TRP A 299 -2.20 -11.12 -58.34
C TRP A 299 -0.79 -11.36 -57.81
N VAL A 300 -0.12 -12.37 -58.35
CA VAL A 300 1.22 -12.80 -57.96
C VAL A 300 2.26 -11.73 -58.33
N TYR A 301 3.32 -11.62 -57.53
CA TYR A 301 4.39 -10.65 -57.77
C TYR A 301 4.96 -10.75 -59.21
N ASN A 302 4.90 -9.64 -59.94
CA ASN A 302 5.34 -9.60 -61.34
C ASN A 302 6.85 -9.30 -61.46
N MET A 303 7.63 -10.30 -61.88
CA MET A 303 9.08 -10.21 -62.11
C MET A 303 9.45 -9.78 -63.54
N THR A 304 8.50 -9.64 -64.47
CA THR A 304 8.79 -9.39 -65.90
C THR A 304 9.27 -7.96 -66.20
N THR A 305 9.01 -7.00 -65.31
CA THR A 305 9.50 -5.62 -65.50
C THR A 305 10.99 -5.51 -65.11
N PRO A 306 11.84 -4.86 -65.92
CA PRO A 306 13.29 -4.80 -65.66
C PRO A 306 13.66 -4.24 -64.28
N THR A 307 12.84 -3.33 -63.74
CA THR A 307 13.01 -2.67 -62.44
C THR A 307 12.50 -3.49 -61.24
N ALA A 308 11.70 -4.55 -61.47
CA ALA A 308 11.16 -5.44 -60.43
C ALA A 308 12.15 -6.54 -59.98
N SER A 309 13.27 -6.70 -60.69
CA SER A 309 14.27 -7.72 -60.36
C SER A 309 15.13 -7.39 -59.13
N THR A 310 15.12 -6.14 -58.65
CA THR A 310 15.95 -5.75 -57.48
C THR A 310 15.29 -6.15 -56.16
N LEU A 311 16.10 -6.60 -55.19
CA LEU A 311 15.64 -6.96 -53.85
C LEU A 311 14.85 -5.82 -53.19
N THR A 312 15.32 -4.59 -53.34
CA THR A 312 14.69 -3.41 -52.75
C THR A 312 13.30 -3.18 -53.34
N THR A 313 13.14 -3.26 -54.67
CA THR A 313 11.83 -3.14 -55.32
C THR A 313 10.89 -4.25 -54.87
N GLN A 314 11.37 -5.49 -54.78
CA GLN A 314 10.58 -6.64 -54.32
C GLN A 314 10.04 -6.42 -52.91
N TYR A 315 10.92 -6.07 -51.96
CA TYR A 315 10.52 -5.83 -50.59
C TYR A 315 9.55 -4.65 -50.45
N LEU A 316 9.87 -3.51 -51.06
CA LEU A 316 9.04 -2.30 -50.95
C LEU A 316 7.65 -2.51 -51.54
N TYR A 317 7.53 -3.20 -52.66
CA TYR A 317 6.24 -3.54 -53.25
C TYR A 317 5.43 -4.48 -52.34
N CYS A 318 6.04 -5.56 -51.83
CA CYS A 318 5.33 -6.50 -50.96
C CYS A 318 4.90 -5.84 -49.65
N PHE A 319 5.73 -4.96 -49.09
CA PHE A 319 5.41 -4.18 -47.91
C PHE A 319 4.27 -3.19 -48.16
N PHE A 320 4.29 -2.52 -49.32
CA PHE A 320 3.20 -1.65 -49.76
C PHE A 320 1.89 -2.41 -49.94
N TRP A 321 1.91 -3.54 -50.67
CA TRP A 321 0.75 -4.42 -50.87
C TRP A 321 0.17 -4.86 -49.52
N SER A 322 1.02 -5.37 -48.62
CA SER A 322 0.58 -5.80 -47.29
C SER A 322 0.00 -4.65 -46.46
N THR A 323 0.53 -3.44 -46.60
CA THR A 323 0.00 -2.28 -45.89
C THR A 323 -1.41 -1.97 -46.38
N LEU A 324 -1.66 -1.97 -47.70
CA LEU A 324 -2.98 -1.73 -48.26
C LEU A 324 -4.03 -2.74 -47.80
N VAL A 325 -3.67 -4.03 -47.80
CA VAL A 325 -4.58 -5.12 -47.38
C VAL A 325 -4.89 -5.04 -45.88
N LEU A 326 -3.87 -4.94 -45.02
CA LEU A 326 -4.08 -4.93 -43.57
C LEU A 326 -4.72 -3.65 -43.05
N THR A 327 -4.57 -2.53 -43.76
CA THR A 327 -5.24 -1.26 -43.40
C THR A 327 -6.60 -1.08 -44.06
N ASN A 328 -6.98 -1.95 -45.02
CA ASN A 328 -8.20 -1.84 -45.82
C ASN A 328 -8.32 -0.51 -46.60
N ILE A 329 -7.20 0.11 -47.00
CA ILE A 329 -7.19 1.43 -47.68
C ILE A 329 -7.17 1.30 -49.21
N GLY A 330 -6.56 0.23 -49.74
CA GLY A 330 -6.18 0.17 -51.16
C GLY A 330 -6.94 -0.85 -52.00
N GLU A 331 -7.03 -0.54 -53.29
CA GLU A 331 -7.36 -1.51 -54.34
C GLU A 331 -6.13 -2.38 -54.59
N VAL A 332 -6.27 -3.68 -54.36
CA VAL A 332 -5.25 -4.69 -54.72
C VAL A 332 -5.75 -5.51 -55.91
N PRO A 333 -4.86 -6.07 -56.74
CA PRO A 333 -5.26 -6.96 -57.82
C PRO A 333 -6.17 -8.08 -57.28
N PRO A 334 -7.24 -8.45 -58.02
CA PRO A 334 -8.12 -9.52 -57.58
C PRO A 334 -7.36 -10.87 -57.61
N PRO A 335 -7.57 -11.74 -56.61
CA PRO A 335 -7.06 -13.10 -56.65
C PRO A 335 -7.73 -13.90 -57.78
N GLU A 336 -6.96 -14.75 -58.46
CA GLU A 336 -7.43 -15.57 -59.59
C GLU A 336 -7.58 -17.05 -59.20
N THR A 337 -6.78 -17.55 -58.24
CA THR A 337 -6.83 -18.95 -57.80
C THR A 337 -7.50 -19.14 -56.44
N ASP A 338 -8.07 -20.34 -56.19
CA ASP A 338 -8.76 -20.65 -54.93
C ASP A 338 -7.88 -20.43 -53.68
N ILE A 339 -6.57 -20.71 -53.79
CA ILE A 339 -5.62 -20.53 -52.70
C ILE A 339 -5.36 -19.04 -52.42
N GLU A 340 -5.32 -18.21 -53.45
CA GLU A 340 -5.19 -16.75 -53.33
C GLU A 340 -6.45 -16.15 -52.72
N VAL A 341 -7.64 -16.59 -53.17
CA VAL A 341 -8.92 -16.17 -52.61
C VAL A 341 -8.98 -16.48 -51.11
N LEU A 342 -8.59 -17.69 -50.71
CA LEU A 342 -8.55 -18.08 -49.30
C LEU A 342 -7.56 -17.23 -48.49
N PHE A 343 -6.36 -17.00 -49.02
CA PHE A 343 -5.33 -16.19 -48.37
C PHE A 343 -5.78 -14.73 -48.21
N VAL A 344 -6.23 -14.10 -49.28
CA VAL A 344 -6.73 -12.72 -49.28
C VAL A 344 -7.93 -12.57 -48.35
N THR A 345 -8.85 -13.54 -48.32
CA THR A 345 -10.00 -13.52 -47.38
C THR A 345 -9.54 -13.59 -45.92
N ALA A 346 -8.57 -14.46 -45.60
CA ALA A 346 -7.99 -14.56 -44.27
C ALA A 346 -7.25 -13.28 -43.86
N ASP A 347 -6.52 -12.67 -44.80
CA ASP A 347 -5.81 -11.41 -44.63
C ASP A 347 -6.76 -10.23 -44.39
N PHE A 348 -7.86 -10.14 -45.15
CA PHE A 348 -8.88 -9.12 -44.92
C PHE A 348 -9.54 -9.27 -43.54
N LEU A 349 -9.90 -10.49 -43.14
CA LEU A 349 -10.47 -10.73 -41.81
C LEU A 349 -9.47 -10.34 -40.70
N THR A 350 -8.20 -10.71 -40.87
CA THR A 350 -7.13 -10.39 -39.93
C THR A 350 -6.87 -8.88 -39.90
N GLY A 351 -6.86 -8.21 -41.05
CA GLY A 351 -6.68 -6.77 -41.20
C GLY A 351 -7.77 -5.97 -40.50
N VAL A 352 -9.04 -6.34 -40.67
CA VAL A 352 -10.17 -5.70 -39.96
C VAL A 352 -10.02 -5.82 -38.44
N LEU A 353 -9.63 -6.99 -37.92
CA LEU A 353 -9.41 -7.19 -36.49
C LEU A 353 -8.22 -6.38 -35.95
N ILE A 354 -7.11 -6.36 -36.70
CA ILE A 354 -5.92 -5.58 -36.35
C ILE A 354 -6.26 -4.09 -36.33
N PHE A 355 -6.88 -3.58 -37.40
CA PHE A 355 -7.23 -2.17 -37.51
C PHE A 355 -8.18 -1.74 -36.38
N ALA A 356 -9.21 -2.54 -36.07
CA ALA A 356 -10.10 -2.29 -34.93
C ALA A 356 -9.34 -2.24 -33.60
N THR A 357 -8.38 -3.14 -33.39
CA THR A 357 -7.54 -3.19 -32.19
C THR A 357 -6.63 -1.96 -32.09
N ILE A 358 -6.05 -1.50 -33.20
CA ILE A 358 -5.19 -0.30 -33.24
C ILE A 358 -6.01 0.93 -32.86
N VAL A 359 -7.16 1.15 -33.51
CA VAL A 359 -8.02 2.30 -33.23
C VAL A 359 -8.50 2.28 -31.78
N GLY A 360 -8.88 1.12 -31.25
CA GLY A 360 -9.27 0.96 -29.85
C GLY A 360 -8.13 1.27 -28.87
N ASN A 361 -6.94 0.73 -29.10
CA ASN A 361 -5.78 0.94 -28.24
C ASN A 361 -5.29 2.39 -28.26
N VAL A 362 -5.17 3.00 -29.45
CA VAL A 362 -4.80 4.41 -29.60
C VAL A 362 -5.84 5.31 -28.95
N GLY A 363 -7.13 5.03 -29.14
CA GLY A 363 -8.22 5.74 -28.47
C GLY A 363 -8.13 5.68 -26.95
N SER A 364 -7.87 4.49 -26.39
CA SER A 364 -7.69 4.30 -24.95
C SER A 364 -6.47 5.06 -24.41
N ILE A 365 -5.34 5.06 -25.14
CA ILE A 365 -4.15 5.84 -24.77
C ILE A 365 -4.49 7.34 -24.74
N ILE A 366 -5.15 7.87 -25.78
CA ILE A 366 -5.56 9.28 -25.85
C ILE A 366 -6.50 9.65 -24.70
N ALA A 367 -7.47 8.77 -24.39
CA ALA A 367 -8.38 8.97 -23.26
C ALA A 367 -7.63 9.01 -21.93
N SER A 368 -6.70 8.07 -21.70
CA SER A 368 -5.89 8.01 -20.49
C SER A 368 -4.96 9.23 -20.32
N MET A 369 -4.37 9.73 -21.41
CA MET A 369 -3.52 10.93 -21.39
C MET A 369 -4.30 12.19 -20.99
N ASN A 370 -5.58 12.27 -21.39
CA ASN A 370 -6.44 13.40 -21.11
C ASN A 370 -7.31 13.22 -19.86
N ALA A 371 -7.20 12.10 -19.14
CA ALA A 371 -8.08 11.76 -18.02
C ALA A 371 -8.10 12.85 -16.93
N VAL A 372 -6.92 13.31 -16.47
CA VAL A 372 -6.83 14.35 -15.42
C VAL A 372 -7.51 15.66 -15.85
N ARG A 373 -7.35 16.04 -17.12
CA ARG A 373 -7.98 17.25 -17.67
C ARG A 373 -9.48 17.07 -17.83
N ALA A 374 -9.92 15.89 -18.26
CA ALA A 374 -11.33 15.54 -18.38
C ALA A 374 -12.03 15.58 -17.01
N ASP A 375 -11.42 14.98 -15.99
CA ASP A 375 -11.95 14.96 -14.62
C ASP A 375 -12.08 16.36 -14.03
N PHE A 376 -11.06 17.20 -14.20
CA PHE A 376 -11.12 18.59 -13.75
C PHE A 376 -12.23 19.37 -14.46
N ARG A 377 -12.31 19.23 -15.80
CA ARG A 377 -13.35 19.89 -16.59
C ARG A 377 -14.74 19.44 -16.17
N GLN A 378 -14.93 18.15 -15.91
CA GLN A 378 -16.18 17.61 -15.40
C GLN A 378 -16.59 18.25 -14.06
N LYS A 379 -15.66 18.44 -13.12
CA LYS A 379 -15.93 19.14 -11.85
C LYS A 379 -16.34 20.59 -12.07
N VAL A 380 -15.63 21.32 -12.95
CA VAL A 380 -15.98 22.71 -13.29
C VAL A 380 -17.36 22.78 -13.93
N ASP A 381 -17.69 21.86 -14.83
CA ASP A 381 -18.98 21.81 -15.51
C ASP A 381 -20.12 21.50 -14.53
N GLN A 382 -19.92 20.63 -13.54
CA GLN A 382 -20.89 20.40 -12.45
C GLN A 382 -21.17 21.67 -11.64
N VAL A 383 -20.13 22.44 -11.28
CA VAL A 383 -20.30 23.69 -10.55
C VAL A 383 -21.01 24.74 -11.41
N LYS A 384 -20.70 24.84 -12.71
CA LYS A 384 -21.42 25.71 -13.65
C LYS A 384 -22.90 25.35 -13.73
N GLN A 385 -23.22 24.07 -13.86
CA GLN A 385 -24.61 23.58 -13.87
C GLN A 385 -25.34 23.96 -12.56
N TYR A 386 -24.68 23.80 -11.42
CA TYR A 386 -25.23 24.20 -10.13
C TYR A 386 -25.52 25.71 -10.05
N MET A 387 -24.59 26.56 -10.53
CA MET A 387 -24.76 28.02 -10.53
C MET A 387 -25.91 28.46 -11.44
N VAL A 388 -26.05 27.84 -12.61
CA VAL A 388 -27.17 28.09 -13.53
C VAL A 388 -28.49 27.67 -12.88
N PHE A 389 -28.57 26.48 -12.29
CA PHE A 389 -29.77 25.98 -11.62
C PHE A 389 -30.21 26.88 -10.46
N ARG A 390 -29.26 27.40 -9.68
CA ARG A 390 -29.52 28.32 -8.56
C ARG A 390 -29.63 29.79 -8.97
N LYS A 391 -29.51 30.13 -10.26
CA LYS A 391 -29.55 31.49 -10.80
C LYS A 391 -28.59 32.45 -10.08
N VAL A 392 -27.36 32.00 -9.89
CA VAL A 392 -26.29 32.81 -9.29
C VAL A 392 -25.98 34.03 -10.17
N GLY A 393 -25.70 35.18 -9.56
CA GLY A 393 -25.33 36.40 -10.27
C GLY A 393 -24.06 36.23 -11.12
N LYS A 394 -24.03 36.90 -12.29
CA LYS A 394 -22.95 36.76 -13.27
C LYS A 394 -21.56 37.15 -12.74
N ASP A 395 -21.51 38.07 -11.78
CA ASP A 395 -20.26 38.47 -11.15
C ASP A 395 -19.66 37.36 -10.28
N LEU A 396 -20.50 36.65 -9.51
CA LEU A 396 -20.04 35.52 -8.70
C LEU A 396 -19.67 34.34 -9.60
N GLU A 397 -20.45 34.07 -10.65
CA GLU A 397 -20.14 33.05 -11.65
C GLU A 397 -18.75 33.27 -12.29
N ARG A 398 -18.46 34.51 -12.71
CA ARG A 398 -17.14 34.87 -13.25
C ARG A 398 -16.03 34.66 -12.22
N ARG A 399 -16.22 35.11 -10.98
CA ARG A 399 -15.22 34.91 -9.90
C ARG A 399 -14.91 33.43 -9.66
N VAL A 400 -15.93 32.58 -9.62
CA VAL A 400 -15.76 31.12 -9.43
C VAL A 400 -14.99 30.50 -10.59
N ILE A 401 -15.32 30.86 -11.84
CA ILE A 401 -14.61 30.34 -13.02
C ILE A 401 -13.15 30.78 -13.02
N THR A 402 -12.86 32.05 -12.75
CA THR A 402 -11.47 32.55 -12.68
C THR A 402 -10.67 31.86 -11.58
N TRP A 403 -11.30 31.54 -10.43
CA TRP A 403 -10.66 30.77 -9.37
C TRP A 403 -10.29 29.35 -9.83
N PHE A 404 -11.19 28.67 -10.55
CA PHE A 404 -10.88 27.36 -11.14
C PHE A 404 -9.77 27.44 -12.20
N ASP A 405 -9.76 28.47 -13.04
CA ASP A 405 -8.70 28.68 -14.03
C ASP A 405 -7.34 28.87 -13.34
N TYR A 406 -7.29 29.64 -12.25
CA TYR A 406 -6.08 29.77 -11.44
C TYR A 406 -5.63 28.44 -10.83
N LEU A 407 -6.58 27.68 -10.25
CA LEU A 407 -6.31 26.36 -9.66
C LEU A 407 -5.71 25.40 -10.69
N TRP A 408 -6.19 25.43 -11.93
CA TRP A 408 -5.66 24.63 -13.04
C TRP A 408 -4.23 25.04 -13.43
N LEU A 409 -3.99 26.35 -13.60
CA LEU A 409 -2.68 26.88 -14.00
C LEU A 409 -1.57 26.56 -12.99
N GLN A 410 -1.89 26.58 -11.69
CA GLN A 410 -0.93 26.30 -10.62
C GLN A 410 -0.63 24.79 -10.47
N LYS A 411 -1.23 23.91 -11.31
CA LYS A 411 -1.13 22.43 -11.25
C LYS A 411 -1.49 21.83 -9.88
N GLN A 412 -2.29 22.52 -9.08
CA GLN A 412 -2.71 22.10 -7.73
C GLN A 412 -3.94 21.17 -7.73
N VAL A 413 -4.24 20.55 -8.88
CA VAL A 413 -5.51 19.87 -9.14
C VAL A 413 -5.53 18.43 -8.63
N ALA A 414 -4.37 17.89 -8.23
CA ALA A 414 -4.33 16.63 -7.53
C ALA A 414 -4.89 16.86 -6.12
N ASN A 415 -6.02 16.24 -5.82
CA ASN A 415 -6.49 16.12 -4.44
C ASN A 415 -5.40 15.34 -3.69
N GLU A 416 -4.53 16.06 -2.96
CA GLU A 416 -3.35 15.50 -2.31
C GLU A 416 -3.74 14.30 -1.44
N ASP A 417 -4.88 14.40 -0.74
CA ASP A 417 -5.45 13.33 0.07
C ASP A 417 -5.81 12.07 -0.72
N GLN A 418 -6.31 12.20 -1.96
CA GLN A 418 -6.65 11.06 -2.80
C GLN A 418 -5.40 10.39 -3.38
N VAL A 419 -4.40 11.18 -3.78
CA VAL A 419 -3.15 10.67 -4.34
C VAL A 419 -2.30 10.03 -3.24
N LEU A 420 -2.08 10.75 -2.14
CA LEU A 420 -1.32 10.27 -0.99
C LEU A 420 -2.09 9.20 -0.20
N GLY A 421 -3.42 9.17 -0.28
CA GLY A 421 -4.29 8.18 0.34
C GLY A 421 -4.01 6.73 -0.07
N SER A 422 -3.39 6.51 -1.22
CA SER A 422 -2.95 5.18 -1.67
C SER A 422 -1.65 4.69 -1.01
N LEU A 423 -0.86 5.62 -0.46
CA LEU A 423 0.46 5.32 0.11
C LEU A 423 0.33 4.86 1.57
N PRO A 424 1.24 4.01 2.08
CA PRO A 424 1.39 3.79 3.52
C PRO A 424 1.69 5.09 4.27
N GLN A 425 1.21 5.21 5.50
CA GLN A 425 1.37 6.43 6.33
C GLN A 425 2.82 6.92 6.39
N LYS A 426 3.79 6.01 6.54
CA LYS A 426 5.22 6.34 6.57
C LYS A 426 5.70 7.11 5.33
N LEU A 427 5.27 6.69 4.13
CA LEU A 427 5.65 7.37 2.88
C LEU A 427 4.90 8.71 2.72
N ARG A 428 3.65 8.80 3.18
CA ARG A 428 2.91 10.08 3.18
C ARG A 428 3.63 11.12 4.03
N VAL A 429 4.04 10.72 5.23
CA VAL A 429 4.78 11.57 6.17
C VAL A 429 6.09 12.03 5.53
N GLU A 430 6.86 11.12 4.93
CA GLU A 430 8.13 11.46 4.27
C GLU A 430 7.96 12.45 3.09
N ILE A 431 6.95 12.24 2.24
CA ILE A 431 6.63 13.16 1.14
C ILE A 431 6.20 14.53 1.69
N ALA A 432 5.29 14.55 2.66
CA ALA A 432 4.79 15.79 3.23
C ALA A 432 5.93 16.63 3.82
N ILE A 433 6.87 15.99 4.52
CA ILE A 433 8.08 16.65 5.07
C ILE A 433 8.93 17.21 3.95
N HIS A 434 9.20 16.43 2.90
CA HIS A 434 10.00 16.92 1.78
C HIS A 434 9.37 18.12 1.06
N VAL A 435 8.03 18.17 0.97
CA VAL A 435 7.31 19.23 0.27
C VAL A 435 7.11 20.48 1.15
N HIS A 436 6.83 20.32 2.44
CA HIS A 436 6.37 21.42 3.31
C HIS A 436 7.39 21.90 4.35
N LEU A 437 8.41 21.10 4.68
CA LEU A 437 9.37 21.45 5.74
C LEU A 437 10.11 22.77 5.46
N ALA A 438 10.45 23.03 4.19
CA ALA A 438 11.14 24.27 3.81
C ALA A 438 10.29 25.53 4.07
N ALA A 439 8.96 25.44 3.92
CA ALA A 439 8.07 26.55 4.22
C ALA A 439 7.93 26.78 5.72
N LEU A 440 7.82 25.72 6.52
CA LEU A 440 7.74 25.80 7.98
C LEU A 440 9.04 26.31 8.62
N LYS A 441 10.21 25.88 8.13
CA LYS A 441 11.50 26.36 8.66
C LYS A 441 11.75 27.84 8.43
N ARG A 442 11.10 28.46 7.44
CA ARG A 442 11.16 29.92 7.22
C ARG A 442 10.38 30.69 8.27
N VAL A 443 9.45 30.03 8.97
CA VAL A 443 8.66 30.67 10.01
C VAL A 443 9.52 30.83 11.27
N PRO A 444 9.72 32.07 11.78
CA PRO A 444 10.57 32.31 12.96
C PRO A 444 10.13 31.61 14.25
N ILE A 445 8.88 31.16 14.34
CA ILE A 445 8.36 30.42 15.51
C ILE A 445 8.66 28.93 15.48
N PHE A 446 8.92 28.41 14.28
CA PHE A 446 9.20 27.00 14.05
C PHE A 446 10.65 26.76 13.61
N ALA A 447 11.45 27.82 13.46
CA ALA A 447 12.86 27.73 13.09
C ALA A 447 13.71 27.01 14.16
N GLU A 448 13.44 27.26 15.44
CA GLU A 448 14.14 26.66 16.59
C GLU A 448 13.38 25.47 17.21
N ALA A 449 12.26 25.07 16.59
CA ALA A 449 11.46 23.96 17.08
C ALA A 449 12.16 22.61 16.88
N GLN A 450 11.86 21.66 17.77
CA GLN A 450 12.33 20.29 17.65
C GLN A 450 11.85 19.66 16.32
N PRO A 451 12.69 18.87 15.61
CA PRO A 451 12.29 18.26 14.35
C PRO A 451 11.01 17.41 14.44
N GLY A 452 10.79 16.72 15.55
CA GLY A 452 9.57 15.93 15.79
C GLY A 452 8.29 16.75 15.67
N LEU A 453 8.27 17.94 16.28
CA LEU A 453 7.15 18.89 16.18
C LEU A 453 6.86 19.27 14.73
N LEU A 454 7.91 19.58 13.97
CA LEU A 454 7.77 20.00 12.56
C LEU A 454 7.18 18.88 11.71
N VAL A 455 7.63 17.64 11.93
CA VAL A 455 7.10 16.47 11.21
C VAL A 455 5.61 16.31 11.47
N GLU A 456 5.18 16.44 12.72
CA GLU A 456 3.79 16.25 13.07
C GLU A 456 2.89 17.37 12.55
N LEU A 457 3.33 18.63 12.70
CA LEU A 457 2.63 19.80 12.15
C LEU A 457 2.45 19.68 10.64
N VAL A 458 3.51 19.30 9.90
CA VAL A 458 3.47 19.13 8.44
C VAL A 458 2.34 18.19 8.00
N THR A 459 2.10 17.11 8.75
CA THR A 459 1.08 16.11 8.40
C THR A 459 -0.36 16.58 8.61
N ARG A 460 -0.55 17.65 9.38
CA ARG A 460 -1.85 18.26 9.68
C ARG A 460 -2.13 19.54 8.88
N LEU A 461 -1.13 20.09 8.18
CA LEU A 461 -1.30 21.29 7.35
C LEU A 461 -2.17 21.00 6.13
N LYS A 462 -3.17 21.85 5.90
CA LYS A 462 -4.01 21.82 4.70
C LYS A 462 -3.74 23.04 3.85
N LEU A 463 -3.59 22.87 2.55
CA LEU A 463 -3.39 23.98 1.63
C LEU A 463 -4.73 24.63 1.25
N GLN A 464 -4.82 25.95 1.37
CA GLN A 464 -6.01 26.74 1.03
C GLN A 464 -5.62 27.94 0.17
N ILE A 465 -6.39 28.18 -0.90
CA ILE A 465 -6.10 29.22 -1.89
C ILE A 465 -7.15 30.33 -1.78
N PHE A 466 -6.69 31.57 -1.72
CA PHE A 466 -7.53 32.76 -1.69
C PHE A 466 -7.33 33.61 -2.95
N SER A 467 -8.42 34.19 -3.46
CA SER A 467 -8.39 35.04 -4.66
C SER A 467 -8.04 36.49 -4.30
N PRO A 468 -7.61 37.31 -5.28
CA PRO A 468 -7.38 38.73 -5.05
C PRO A 468 -8.62 39.44 -4.49
N GLY A 469 -8.44 40.20 -3.42
CA GLY A 469 -9.51 40.94 -2.74
C GLY A 469 -10.34 40.12 -1.76
N ASP A 470 -10.16 38.79 -1.68
CA ASP A 470 -10.85 37.96 -0.71
C ASP A 470 -10.34 38.25 0.71
N TYR A 471 -11.27 38.32 1.67
CA TYR A 471 -10.92 38.41 3.09
C TYR A 471 -10.68 37.00 3.63
N VAL A 472 -9.48 36.75 4.14
CA VAL A 472 -9.14 35.49 4.81
C VAL A 472 -9.81 35.41 6.18
N CYS A 473 -9.80 36.52 6.92
CA CYS A 473 -10.55 36.67 8.16
C CYS A 473 -10.98 38.12 8.35
N ARG A 474 -12.11 38.33 9.04
CA ARG A 474 -12.57 39.65 9.45
C ARG A 474 -12.42 39.81 10.96
N LYS A 475 -12.19 41.04 11.39
CA LYS A 475 -12.14 41.43 12.80
C LYS A 475 -13.46 41.06 13.48
N GLY A 476 -13.38 40.40 14.63
CA GLY A 476 -14.55 39.94 15.37
C GLY A 476 -15.04 38.53 15.02
N ASP A 477 -14.63 37.94 13.89
CA ASP A 477 -14.96 36.55 13.56
C ASP A 477 -14.34 35.57 14.57
N ILE A 478 -14.93 34.39 14.73
CA ILE A 478 -14.39 33.35 15.62
C ILE A 478 -13.17 32.70 14.94
N GLY A 479 -12.01 32.75 15.58
CA GLY A 479 -10.77 32.18 15.05
C GLY A 479 -10.64 30.68 15.31
N LYS A 480 -10.93 29.85 14.32
CA LYS A 480 -10.82 28.38 14.45
C LYS A 480 -9.48 27.81 13.99
N GLU A 481 -8.71 28.60 13.26
CA GLU A 481 -7.57 28.16 12.46
C GLU A 481 -6.45 29.21 12.52
N MET A 482 -5.21 28.80 12.33
CA MET A 482 -4.11 29.70 12.01
C MET A 482 -3.64 29.47 10.58
N TYR A 483 -3.00 30.48 10.01
CA TYR A 483 -2.52 30.41 8.63
C TYR A 483 -1.03 30.76 8.54
N ILE A 484 -0.34 30.04 7.67
CA ILE A 484 1.06 30.27 7.30
C ILE A 484 1.09 30.65 5.82
N ILE A 485 1.69 31.78 5.49
CA ILE A 485 1.77 32.24 4.10
C ILE A 485 2.86 31.44 3.37
N LYS A 486 2.43 30.52 2.49
CA LYS A 486 3.36 29.76 1.63
C LYS A 486 3.79 30.60 0.44
N ARG A 487 2.82 31.20 -0.26
CA ARG A 487 3.04 32.08 -1.42
C ARG A 487 2.00 33.19 -1.46
N GLY A 488 2.40 34.35 -1.95
CA GLY A 488 1.52 35.50 -2.09
C GLY A 488 1.69 36.55 -1.00
N ARG A 489 0.83 37.57 -1.03
CA ARG A 489 0.88 38.72 -0.12
C ARG A 489 -0.51 39.03 0.41
N LEU A 490 -0.57 39.24 1.72
CA LEU A 490 -1.80 39.59 2.42
C LEU A 490 -1.64 40.97 3.03
N SER A 491 -2.68 41.78 3.03
CA SER A 491 -2.68 43.10 3.67
C SER A 491 -3.64 43.10 4.85
N VAL A 492 -3.16 43.59 5.99
CA VAL A 492 -3.97 43.91 7.16
C VAL A 492 -4.64 45.25 6.90
N VAL A 493 -5.97 45.27 6.82
CA VAL A 493 -6.75 46.46 6.43
C VAL A 493 -7.60 46.99 7.58
N SER A 494 -7.90 48.29 7.58
CA SER A 494 -8.88 48.88 8.49
C SER A 494 -10.29 48.34 8.27
N ASP A 495 -11.19 48.64 9.20
CA ASP A 495 -12.59 48.22 9.14
C ASP A 495 -13.30 48.75 7.87
N ASP A 496 -12.84 49.87 7.32
CA ASP A 496 -13.33 50.46 6.05
C ASP A 496 -12.68 49.84 4.80
N GLY A 497 -11.66 48.99 4.96
CA GLY A 497 -10.98 48.30 3.85
C GLY A 497 -10.05 49.16 2.98
N THR A 498 -9.88 50.45 3.31
CA THR A 498 -9.10 51.44 2.54
C THR A 498 -7.67 51.60 3.05
N LYS A 499 -7.48 51.70 4.37
CA LYS A 499 -6.16 51.88 4.98
C LYS A 499 -5.48 50.53 5.18
N VAL A 500 -4.28 50.36 4.62
CA VAL A 500 -3.42 49.19 4.84
C VAL A 500 -2.47 49.49 6.00
N PHE A 501 -2.49 48.67 7.05
CA PHE A 501 -1.59 48.81 8.19
C PHE A 501 -0.25 48.13 7.94
N VAL A 502 -0.29 46.87 7.52
CA VAL A 502 0.89 46.02 7.31
C VAL A 502 0.61 45.07 6.14
N THR A 503 1.64 44.77 5.35
CA THR A 503 1.58 43.70 4.36
C THR A 503 2.41 42.53 4.86
N LEU A 504 1.78 41.36 4.95
CA LEU A 504 2.39 40.10 5.32
C LEU A 504 2.90 39.39 4.06
N GLU A 505 4.15 38.95 4.12
CA GLU A 505 4.84 38.27 3.03
C GLU A 505 5.04 36.78 3.34
N GLU A 506 5.59 36.04 2.39
CA GLU A 506 5.86 34.61 2.50
C GLU A 506 6.67 34.28 3.76
N GLY A 507 6.28 33.23 4.48
CA GLY A 507 6.87 32.82 5.77
C GLY A 507 6.29 33.53 7.00
N SER A 508 5.41 34.52 6.81
CA SER A 508 4.66 35.12 7.92
C SER A 508 3.54 34.19 8.40
N VAL A 509 3.22 34.30 9.69
CA VAL A 509 2.11 33.58 10.34
C VAL A 509 1.11 34.59 10.85
N PHE A 510 -0.18 34.22 10.79
CA PHE A 510 -1.24 35.01 11.38
C PHE A 510 -2.39 34.13 11.87
N GLY A 511 -3.18 34.68 12.80
CA GLY A 511 -4.33 33.98 13.38
C GLY A 511 -3.97 33.04 14.52
N GLU A 512 -2.71 33.03 14.96
CA GLU A 512 -2.17 32.29 16.10
C GLU A 512 -2.79 32.72 17.44
N ILE A 513 -3.09 34.02 17.59
CA ILE A 513 -3.60 34.57 18.86
C ILE A 513 -4.98 33.99 19.22
N SER A 514 -5.89 33.90 18.24
CA SER A 514 -7.27 33.47 18.50
C SER A 514 -7.34 32.00 18.92
N ILE A 515 -6.41 31.16 18.47
CA ILE A 515 -6.44 29.72 18.77
C ILE A 515 -5.72 29.34 20.07
N LEU A 516 -4.86 30.22 20.60
CA LEU A 516 -4.02 29.96 21.79
C LEU A 516 -4.73 30.11 23.14
N ASN A 517 -6.03 30.46 23.18
CA ASN A 517 -6.81 30.61 24.42
C ASN A 517 -6.06 31.41 25.51
N ILE A 518 -5.42 32.51 25.14
CA ILE A 518 -4.56 33.26 26.08
C ILE A 518 -5.45 33.89 27.18
N PRO A 519 -5.20 33.57 28.46
CA PRO A 519 -5.94 34.17 29.57
C PRO A 519 -5.71 35.69 29.62
N GLY A 520 -6.76 36.45 29.93
CA GLY A 520 -6.72 37.92 29.94
C GLY A 520 -6.80 38.58 28.55
N SER A 521 -7.01 37.82 27.48
CA SER A 521 -7.25 38.40 26.14
C SER A 521 -8.61 39.10 26.08
N LYS A 522 -8.63 40.41 25.85
CA LYS A 522 -9.87 41.21 25.70
C LYS A 522 -10.73 40.74 24.52
N THR A 523 -10.12 40.12 23.52
CA THR A 523 -10.81 39.62 22.31
C THR A 523 -11.13 38.13 22.38
N GLY A 524 -10.63 37.41 23.39
CA GLY A 524 -10.85 35.97 23.56
C GLY A 524 -10.51 35.18 22.28
N ASN A 525 -11.46 34.36 21.83
CA ASN A 525 -11.33 33.54 20.61
C ASN A 525 -11.76 34.28 19.32
N ARG A 526 -11.77 35.62 19.32
CA ARG A 526 -12.13 36.41 18.12
C ARG A 526 -10.89 36.91 17.39
N ARG A 527 -11.02 37.13 16.09
CA ARG A 527 -9.99 37.71 15.22
C ARG A 527 -9.78 39.18 15.56
N THR A 528 -8.53 39.60 15.66
CA THR A 528 -8.15 40.97 16.04
C THR A 528 -8.11 41.95 14.86
N ALA A 529 -7.97 41.46 13.63
CA ALA A 529 -7.80 42.30 12.45
C ALA A 529 -8.47 41.72 11.19
N ASN A 530 -8.74 42.60 10.21
CA ASN A 530 -9.17 42.20 8.87
C ASN A 530 -7.96 41.91 8.00
N ILE A 531 -7.91 40.73 7.39
CA ILE A 531 -6.81 40.31 6.52
C ILE A 531 -7.37 40.02 5.14
N ARG A 532 -6.86 40.73 4.14
CA ARG A 532 -7.30 40.64 2.74
C ARG A 532 -6.16 40.19 1.85
N SER A 533 -6.43 39.27 0.93
CA SER A 533 -5.46 38.85 -0.07
C SER A 533 -5.26 39.92 -1.14
N VAL A 534 -4.02 40.29 -1.44
CA VAL A 534 -3.71 41.28 -2.48
C VAL A 534 -3.78 40.64 -3.87
N GLY A 535 -3.24 39.43 -3.99
CA GLY A 535 -3.28 38.62 -5.20
C GLY A 535 -3.87 37.26 -4.93
N TYR A 536 -3.54 36.27 -5.76
CA TYR A 536 -3.73 34.88 -5.35
C TYR A 536 -2.71 34.51 -4.28
N SER A 537 -3.18 33.93 -3.18
CA SER A 537 -2.33 33.54 -2.06
C SER A 537 -2.58 32.08 -1.69
N ASP A 538 -1.48 31.35 -1.52
CA ASP A 538 -1.46 29.96 -1.07
C ASP A 538 -1.12 29.95 0.42
N LEU A 539 -2.07 29.52 1.25
CA LEU A 539 -1.93 29.52 2.70
C LEU A 539 -1.98 28.08 3.23
N PHE A 540 -1.09 27.74 4.15
CA PHE A 540 -1.30 26.54 4.95
C PHE A 540 -2.20 26.87 6.13
N CYS A 541 -3.29 26.13 6.25
CA CYS A 541 -4.23 26.19 7.35
C CYS A 541 -3.92 25.07 8.35
N LEU A 542 -3.84 25.45 9.63
CA LEU A 542 -3.77 24.52 10.76
C LEU A 542 -4.96 24.80 11.70
N THR A 543 -5.72 23.76 12.02
CA THR A 543 -6.88 23.92 12.90
C THR A 543 -6.44 24.05 14.36
N LYS A 544 -7.28 24.71 15.17
CA LYS A 544 -7.07 24.80 16.61
C LYS A 544 -6.90 23.42 17.26
N GLN A 545 -7.77 22.47 16.91
CA GLN A 545 -7.71 21.13 17.48
C GLN A 545 -6.38 20.44 17.14
N ASP A 546 -5.99 20.44 15.87
CA ASP A 546 -4.74 19.82 15.43
C ASP A 546 -3.52 20.46 16.12
N LEU A 547 -3.51 21.79 16.26
CA LEU A 547 -2.42 22.47 16.96
C LEU A 547 -2.35 22.07 18.44
N TRP A 548 -3.48 22.01 19.15
CA TRP A 548 -3.51 21.67 20.57
C TRP A 548 -3.15 20.21 20.84
N GLU A 549 -3.54 19.28 19.96
CA GLU A 549 -3.11 17.87 20.00
C GLU A 549 -1.58 17.80 19.94
N VAL A 550 -0.97 18.50 18.99
CA VAL A 550 0.49 18.51 18.82
C VAL A 550 1.19 19.24 19.98
N LEU A 551 0.67 20.39 20.41
CA LEU A 551 1.26 21.16 21.52
C LEU A 551 1.16 20.45 22.89
N ALA A 552 0.27 19.47 23.04
CA ALA A 552 0.20 18.64 24.24
C ALA A 552 1.44 17.74 24.39
N GLU A 553 2.01 17.28 23.27
CA GLU A 553 3.22 16.46 23.26
C GLU A 553 4.52 17.29 23.37
N TYR A 554 4.49 18.57 22.94
CA TYR A 554 5.65 19.47 22.93
C TYR A 554 5.41 20.73 23.79
N PRO A 555 5.51 20.63 25.13
CA PRO A 555 5.22 21.74 26.04
C PRO A 555 6.14 22.95 25.87
N SER A 556 7.43 22.75 25.57
CA SER A 556 8.36 23.86 25.33
C SER A 556 7.97 24.72 24.12
N ALA A 557 7.41 24.09 23.08
CA ALA A 557 6.93 24.81 21.91
C ALA A 557 5.63 25.57 22.21
N ARG A 558 4.77 24.99 23.07
CA ARG A 558 3.53 25.63 23.55
C ARG A 558 3.84 26.92 24.31
N GLU A 559 4.81 26.88 25.23
CA GLU A 559 5.23 28.05 26.00
C GLU A 559 5.72 29.18 25.09
N THR A 560 6.65 28.90 24.17
CA THR A 560 7.16 29.88 23.19
C THR A 560 6.04 30.48 22.33
N LEU A 561 5.05 29.68 21.92
CA LEU A 561 3.90 30.16 21.14
C LEU A 561 3.02 31.11 21.98
N ILE A 562 2.74 30.74 23.23
CA ILE A 562 1.93 31.55 24.15
C ILE A 562 2.64 32.86 24.51
N GLU A 563 3.95 32.83 24.78
CA GLU A 563 4.73 34.03 25.06
C GLU A 563 4.73 35.02 23.90
N ARG A 564 4.93 34.54 22.67
CA ARG A 564 4.82 35.39 21.47
C ARG A 564 3.40 35.94 21.30
N GLY A 565 2.38 35.11 21.54
CA GLY A 565 0.98 35.56 21.52
C GLY A 565 0.70 36.66 22.54
N LYS A 566 1.21 36.53 23.78
CA LYS A 566 1.13 37.55 24.83
C LYS A 566 1.86 38.83 24.42
N ALA A 567 3.06 38.72 23.84
CA ALA A 567 3.84 39.86 23.36
C ALA A 567 3.11 40.63 22.25
N HIS A 568 2.45 39.93 21.31
CA HIS A 568 1.61 40.54 20.29
C HIS A 568 0.38 41.23 20.89
N LEU A 569 -0.32 40.58 21.82
CA LEU A 569 -1.48 41.18 22.50
C LEU A 569 -1.12 42.44 23.31
N ARG A 570 0.06 42.47 23.95
CA ARG A 570 0.61 43.66 24.64
C ARG A 570 0.86 44.80 23.67
N LYS A 571 1.50 44.52 22.54
CA LYS A 571 1.79 45.53 21.51
C LYS A 571 0.52 46.20 20.98
N ASP A 572 -0.57 45.44 20.87
CA ASP A 572 -1.86 45.92 20.38
C ASP A 572 -2.77 46.48 21.50
N ASN A 573 -2.31 46.55 22.76
CA ASN A 573 -3.08 46.93 23.95
C ASN A 573 -4.36 46.09 24.20
N LEU A 574 -4.35 44.84 23.72
CA LEU A 574 -5.46 43.89 23.79
C LEU A 574 -5.33 42.87 24.93
N LEU A 575 -4.24 42.92 25.70
CA LEU A 575 -4.06 42.13 26.91
C LEU A 575 -4.55 42.93 28.13
N ASP A 576 -5.36 42.31 28.97
CA ASP A 576 -5.66 42.78 30.30
C ASP A 576 -4.68 42.10 31.28
N GLU A 577 -3.71 42.85 31.77
CA GLU A 577 -2.64 42.33 32.65
C GLU A 577 -3.19 41.84 34.00
N GLU A 578 -4.24 42.48 34.54
CA GLU A 578 -4.85 42.08 35.81
C GLU A 578 -5.60 40.75 35.66
N ALA A 579 -6.38 40.61 34.58
CA ALA A 579 -7.06 39.36 34.26
C ALA A 579 -6.08 38.24 33.86
N ALA A 580 -4.96 38.57 33.20
CA ALA A 580 -3.92 37.61 32.86
C ALA A 580 -3.17 37.12 34.12
N GLN A 581 -2.91 38.01 35.09
CA GLN A 581 -2.30 37.64 36.38
C GLN A 581 -3.24 36.79 37.22
N THR A 582 -4.51 37.19 37.35
CA THR A 582 -5.53 36.42 38.09
C THR A 582 -5.69 35.01 37.51
N ALA A 583 -5.75 34.89 36.18
CA ALA A 583 -5.85 33.59 35.53
C ALA A 583 -4.57 32.75 35.67
N GLN A 584 -3.39 33.38 35.75
CA GLN A 584 -2.13 32.70 35.99
C GLN A 584 -2.01 32.21 37.45
N GLU A 585 -2.56 32.96 38.41
CA GLU A 585 -2.73 32.54 39.80
C GLU A 585 -3.74 31.40 39.93
N ASP A 586 -4.86 31.47 39.22
CA ASP A 586 -5.86 30.40 39.16
C ASP A 586 -5.27 29.12 38.56
N GLU A 587 -4.50 29.22 37.47
CA GLU A 587 -3.82 28.09 36.82
C GLU A 587 -2.74 27.48 37.74
N ALA A 588 -2.02 28.31 38.50
CA ALA A 588 -1.08 27.86 39.52
C ALA A 588 -1.76 27.20 40.73
N ALA A 589 -3.01 27.56 41.04
CA ALA A 589 -3.81 26.96 42.12
C ALA A 589 -4.49 25.63 41.74
N ILE A 590 -4.53 25.27 40.44
CA ILE A 590 -5.10 23.99 39.96
C ILE A 590 -4.43 22.76 40.62
N PRO A 591 -3.09 22.59 40.62
CA PRO A 591 -2.45 21.43 41.24
C PRO A 591 -2.75 21.29 42.74
N GLU A 592 -2.90 22.40 43.46
CA GLU A 592 -3.31 22.39 44.87
C GLU A 592 -4.78 21.94 45.04
N LYS A 593 -5.67 22.36 44.15
CA LYS A 593 -7.06 21.90 44.12
C LYS A 593 -7.17 20.42 43.77
N VAL A 594 -6.34 19.92 42.86
CA VAL A 594 -6.29 18.49 42.46
C VAL A 594 -5.80 17.63 43.62
N THR A 595 -4.68 17.99 44.27
CA THR A 595 -4.15 17.26 45.44
C THR A 595 -5.14 17.26 46.61
N ARG A 596 -5.89 18.35 46.81
CA ARG A 596 -6.97 18.40 47.81
C ARG A 596 -8.14 17.49 47.46
N LEU A 597 -8.50 17.37 46.18
CA LEU A 597 -9.53 16.46 45.69
C LEU A 597 -9.10 15.00 45.85
N GLU A 598 -7.86 14.66 45.51
CA GLU A 598 -7.26 13.35 45.73
C GLU A 598 -7.32 12.96 47.22
N GLY A 599 -6.90 13.86 48.12
CA GLY A 599 -7.00 13.61 49.56
C GLY A 599 -8.43 13.46 50.09
N ASN A 600 -9.43 14.07 49.45
CA ASN A 600 -10.84 13.86 49.79
C ASN A 600 -11.35 12.50 49.29
N ILE A 601 -10.89 12.05 48.13
CA ILE A 601 -11.21 10.73 47.57
C ILE A 601 -10.63 9.64 48.46
N ASP A 602 -9.36 9.76 48.88
CA ASP A 602 -8.73 8.80 49.80
C ASP A 602 -9.48 8.68 51.14
N ASN A 603 -9.97 9.81 51.66
CA ASN A 603 -10.80 9.83 52.87
C ASN A 603 -12.16 9.16 52.65
N LEU A 604 -12.76 9.32 51.48
CA LEU A 604 -14.01 8.65 51.11
C LEU A 604 -13.80 7.14 50.97
N GLU A 605 -12.73 6.69 50.31
CA GLU A 605 -12.38 5.27 50.21
C GLU A 605 -12.16 4.66 51.60
N THR A 606 -11.45 5.35 52.48
CA THR A 606 -11.21 4.89 53.86
C THR A 606 -12.52 4.76 54.66
N ARG A 607 -13.44 5.71 54.52
CA ARG A 607 -14.77 5.63 55.16
C ARG A 607 -15.61 4.50 54.60
N LEU A 608 -15.54 4.26 53.29
CA LEU A 608 -16.30 3.22 52.62
C LEU A 608 -15.78 1.82 53.00
N ALA A 609 -14.45 1.64 53.07
CA ALA A 609 -13.83 0.43 53.60
C ALA A 609 -14.24 0.17 55.05
N ARG A 610 -14.28 1.21 55.89
CA ARG A 610 -14.75 1.09 57.28
C ARG A 610 -16.23 0.70 57.36
N LEU A 611 -17.10 1.30 56.56
CA LEU A 611 -18.52 0.94 56.50
C LEU A 611 -18.74 -0.50 56.04
N MET A 612 -17.98 -0.98 55.04
CA MET A 612 -18.01 -2.38 54.62
C MET A 612 -17.53 -3.34 55.73
N GLY A 613 -16.52 -2.93 56.50
CA GLY A 613 -16.07 -3.64 57.70
C GLY A 613 -17.15 -3.72 58.79
N GLU A 614 -17.80 -2.60 59.12
CA GLU A 614 -18.91 -2.57 60.08
C GLU A 614 -20.13 -3.39 59.59
N TYR A 615 -20.44 -3.33 58.30
CA TYR A 615 -21.52 -4.11 57.69
C TYR A 615 -21.25 -5.62 57.75
N SER A 616 -20.04 -6.06 57.39
CA SER A 616 -19.65 -7.47 57.45
C SER A 616 -19.61 -8.01 58.89
N ALA A 617 -19.13 -7.21 59.85
CA ALA A 617 -19.17 -7.56 61.26
C ALA A 617 -20.61 -7.68 61.80
N ASN A 618 -21.49 -6.76 61.42
CA ASN A 618 -22.91 -6.81 61.77
C ASN A 618 -23.60 -8.04 61.17
N MET A 619 -23.31 -8.39 59.91
CA MET A 619 -23.83 -9.60 59.28
C MET A 619 -23.32 -10.88 59.94
N ALA A 620 -22.04 -10.94 60.32
CA ALA A 620 -21.49 -12.07 61.05
C ALA A 620 -22.14 -12.24 62.43
N SER A 621 -22.34 -11.14 63.17
CA SER A 621 -23.04 -11.15 64.46
C SER A 621 -24.51 -11.58 64.31
N LEU A 622 -25.20 -11.09 63.27
CA LEU A 622 -26.56 -11.52 62.95
C LEU A 622 -26.61 -13.02 62.67
N GLY A 623 -25.67 -13.54 61.88
CA GLY A 623 -25.54 -14.97 61.59
C GLY A 623 -25.29 -15.82 62.84
N GLN A 624 -24.42 -15.37 63.76
CA GLN A 624 -24.19 -16.05 65.05
C GLN A 624 -25.44 -16.05 65.93
N ARG A 625 -26.18 -14.94 65.99
CA ARG A 625 -27.45 -14.87 66.72
C ARG A 625 -28.49 -15.81 66.13
N LEU A 626 -28.55 -15.90 64.81
CA LEU A 626 -29.45 -16.80 64.09
C LEU A 626 -29.14 -18.28 64.40
N GLN A 627 -27.85 -18.67 64.38
CA GLN A 627 -27.41 -20.00 64.80
C GLN A 627 -27.70 -20.30 66.27
N THR A 628 -27.60 -19.30 67.15
CA THR A 628 -27.91 -19.47 68.58
C THR A 628 -29.42 -19.68 68.78
N VAL A 629 -30.25 -18.94 68.05
CA VAL A 629 -31.71 -19.12 68.05
C VAL A 629 -32.09 -20.47 67.46
N GLU A 630 -31.42 -20.92 66.40
CA GLU A 630 -31.63 -22.23 65.78
C GLU A 630 -31.27 -23.36 66.74
N LYS A 631 -30.12 -23.27 67.44
CA LYS A 631 -29.75 -24.22 68.50
C LYS A 631 -30.75 -24.22 69.66
N LEU A 632 -31.24 -23.05 70.09
CA LEU A 632 -32.27 -22.97 71.13
C LEU A 632 -33.60 -23.56 70.66
N ALA A 633 -33.97 -23.37 69.39
CA ALA A 633 -35.16 -23.98 68.80
C ALA A 633 -35.04 -25.51 68.71
N ASP A 634 -33.87 -26.04 68.36
CA ASP A 634 -33.60 -27.49 68.34
C ASP A 634 -33.53 -28.11 69.75
N THR A 635 -33.04 -27.35 70.74
CA THR A 635 -33.05 -27.78 72.16
C THR A 635 -34.48 -27.80 72.71
N LYS A 636 -35.35 -26.90 72.23
CA LYS A 636 -36.78 -26.90 72.56
C LYS A 636 -37.53 -28.03 71.84
N ARG A 637 -37.15 -28.37 70.60
CA ARG A 637 -37.68 -29.54 69.86
C ARG A 637 -37.33 -30.87 70.52
N THR A 638 -36.18 -30.99 71.17
CA THR A 638 -35.76 -32.22 71.87
C THR A 638 -36.37 -32.40 73.26
N THR A 639 -37.04 -31.37 73.82
CA THR A 639 -37.76 -31.45 75.10
C THR A 639 -39.30 -31.51 74.94
N THR A 640 -39.80 -31.53 73.71
CA THR A 640 -41.23 -31.73 73.41
C THR A 640 -41.39 -32.71 72.24
N THR A 641 -41.12 -33.98 72.52
CA THR A 641 -41.60 -35.11 71.71
C THR A 641 -42.24 -36.14 72.62
N ASP A 642 -43.47 -35.84 73.05
CA ASP A 642 -44.52 -36.83 73.21
C ASP A 642 -45.76 -36.29 72.49
N ASP A 643 -46.26 -37.13 71.59
CA ASP A 643 -47.61 -37.14 71.00
C ASP A 643 -48.05 -36.11 69.92
N ILE A 644 -48.43 -36.72 68.77
CA ILE A 644 -49.49 -36.40 67.78
C ILE A 644 -49.06 -35.80 66.40
N PRO A 645 -49.68 -36.24 65.28
CA PRO A 645 -49.04 -36.31 63.96
C PRO A 645 -49.52 -35.28 62.91
N SER A 646 -48.75 -35.23 61.82
CA SER A 646 -49.12 -34.82 60.45
C SER A 646 -49.51 -33.36 60.16
N ARG A 647 -48.68 -32.67 59.35
CA ARG A 647 -49.14 -31.96 58.13
C ARG A 647 -47.96 -31.53 57.25
N LYS A 648 -47.93 -32.07 56.03
CA LYS A 648 -47.24 -31.45 54.89
C LYS A 648 -47.87 -30.08 54.63
N ASN A 649 -47.05 -29.05 54.46
CA ASN A 649 -47.40 -27.87 53.67
C ASN A 649 -46.14 -27.40 52.93
N THR A 650 -46.16 -27.66 51.63
CA THR A 650 -45.44 -26.95 50.57
C THR A 650 -45.73 -25.45 50.67
N LEU A 651 -44.68 -24.63 50.67
CA LEU A 651 -44.79 -23.21 50.30
C LEU A 651 -43.61 -22.86 49.40
N ASP A 652 -43.99 -22.69 48.14
CA ASP A 652 -43.29 -22.13 47.01
C ASP A 652 -43.06 -20.64 47.25
N ILE A 653 -41.83 -20.15 47.05
CA ILE A 653 -41.51 -18.72 47.04
C ILE A 653 -40.71 -18.43 45.77
N SER A 654 -41.44 -18.27 44.68
CA SER A 654 -41.07 -17.42 43.57
C SER A 654 -41.28 -15.95 43.95
N GLY A 655 -40.26 -15.12 43.77
CA GLY A 655 -40.42 -13.66 43.77
C GLY A 655 -39.28 -12.94 44.48
N ILE A 656 -38.33 -12.45 43.70
CA ILE A 656 -37.97 -11.02 43.60
C ILE A 656 -36.86 -10.95 42.52
N GLU A 657 -37.27 -10.42 41.37
CA GLU A 657 -36.39 -9.98 40.29
C GLU A 657 -35.57 -8.76 40.74
N THR A 658 -34.27 -8.78 40.48
CA THR A 658 -33.42 -7.60 40.48
C THR A 658 -33.19 -7.17 39.04
N HIS A 659 -33.85 -6.07 38.65
CA HIS A 659 -33.50 -5.29 37.47
C HIS A 659 -32.31 -4.39 37.83
N GLU A 660 -31.13 -4.70 37.28
CA GLU A 660 -29.96 -3.83 37.24
C GLU A 660 -29.56 -3.63 35.76
N ASP A 661 -29.01 -2.45 35.49
CA ASP A 661 -28.29 -2.02 34.29
C ASP A 661 -29.03 -1.06 33.33
N ASP A 662 -28.93 0.22 33.67
CA ASP A 662 -28.76 1.34 32.73
C ASP A 662 -28.00 2.46 33.48
N VAL A 663 -26.66 2.50 33.37
CA VAL A 663 -25.80 3.71 33.25
C VAL A 663 -24.51 3.34 32.53
#